data_AF-A0ABD6RRD7-F1
#
_entry.id   AF-A0ABD6RRD7-F1
#
_cell.length_a   1.000
_cell.length_b   1.000
_cell.length_c   1.000
_cell.angle_alpha   90.00
_cell.angle_beta   90.00
_cell.angle_gamma   90.00
#
_symmetry.space_group_name_H-M   'P 1'
#
loop_
_entity.id
_entity.type
_entity.pdbx_description
1 polymer ?
#
loop_
_entity_poly.entity_id
_entity_poly.type
_entity_poly.pdbx_seq_one_letter_code
_entity_poly.pdbx_strand_id
1 'polypeptide(L)'
;MFFNSLKGVDMVEAKKKIAFFILPGLDNFIDDIIEYLSQEYDTKKVIVNHYDQIDEEMKKADICWFEWCDPLVAYGSKLEMAKDKKIICRLHSYEAFTNYIYQVNWSNVDKVIFVAEHIKRIVLSKIFIPQHKVYVIPNGIDLSKQEYKERKKGFNIAYVGYINFKKGPMLLMHAFKKIFDTDNRYKLHIAGTFDEERYRLYFHQMIKEFGLEKNIIFYGWQKDINKWLEDKNYLICTSVLESQGLGIMEAMSKGIRPLIHNFVGAKEVYPEKYVWSSLDDIVNMLSDEEYSSIEYRNFIEKNYSISDTNHKIISEIIEGKDTKTQQNHNLINLNSEISLYNNKIINTQGKLIYSHSNIEKEITVVTPIYNGEIFLENIFNSIGSQTIKNKVEWILVDDKSTDNSLNKCVSLAEKNKDKIGNIKIYSLDKNSRAIYALKFGFNMAETNYIGWISVDDLYVDADKLEQDLYLLKNKNYDIVFSNKMILGTNITNGALYNMDNNILNLMQSDNTMKKLAYLSYSNPINGSSLIFSKKAYKKCGGFDTSLVSVDGDWDLLSKAILLNLKFIHDDKTVFNTSHPNQTSKSTIKMIVGSNITRLRILNLLKKHGNMKDFLKFIEEFNWFNDSCLNIRPIFSYHLIKLNKDTLKDIGNNFAYKMENTFYKKDLQNIFEKSIELMDSESFSEFYKNINLIKGM
;
A
#
# COMPACT_ATOMS: atom_id res chain seq x y z
N MET A 1 -64.66 -43.82 -33.25
CA MET A 1 -63.50 -44.55 -33.80
C MET A 1 -62.50 -43.53 -34.31
N PHE A 2 -61.28 -43.61 -33.79
CA PHE A 2 -60.01 -43.02 -34.27
C PHE A 2 -59.93 -41.50 -34.51
N PHE A 3 -59.33 -40.78 -33.57
CA PHE A 3 -57.97 -40.21 -33.68
C PHE A 3 -57.73 -39.27 -32.49
N ASN A 4 -56.94 -39.73 -31.51
CA ASN A 4 -56.29 -38.89 -30.51
C ASN A 4 -55.11 -39.68 -29.91
N SER A 5 -53.97 -39.67 -30.59
CA SER A 5 -52.67 -39.93 -29.97
C SER A 5 -51.59 -39.19 -30.75
N LEU A 6 -50.54 -38.80 -30.01
CA LEU A 6 -49.36 -37.99 -30.38
C LEU A 6 -49.39 -36.55 -29.84
N LYS A 7 -49.29 -36.44 -28.51
CA LYS A 7 -48.67 -35.30 -27.83
C LYS A 7 -47.27 -35.72 -27.37
N GLY A 8 -46.28 -34.88 -27.68
CA GLY A 8 -45.06 -34.69 -26.89
C GLY A 8 -43.93 -35.68 -27.15
N VAL A 9 -43.11 -35.41 -28.17
CA VAL A 9 -41.69 -35.79 -28.12
C VAL A 9 -41.00 -34.66 -27.36
N ASP A 10 -40.54 -34.93 -26.14
CA ASP A 10 -39.66 -34.02 -25.41
C ASP A 10 -38.37 -33.84 -26.23
N MET A 11 -38.15 -32.66 -26.79
CA MET A 11 -36.84 -32.29 -27.32
C MET A 11 -35.90 -32.09 -26.14
N VAL A 12 -35.06 -33.10 -25.86
CA VAL A 12 -33.94 -32.96 -24.92
C VAL A 12 -32.99 -31.92 -25.49
N GLU A 13 -32.93 -30.76 -24.86
CA GLU A 13 -31.99 -29.68 -25.22
C GLU A 13 -30.56 -30.22 -25.08
N ALA A 14 -29.72 -30.06 -26.10
CA ALA A 14 -28.36 -30.58 -26.07
C ALA A 14 -27.55 -29.90 -24.95
N LYS A 15 -26.92 -30.70 -24.08
CA LYS A 15 -26.05 -30.20 -23.00
C LYS A 15 -24.94 -29.34 -23.59
N LYS A 16 -24.67 -28.17 -22.99
CA LYS A 16 -23.51 -27.34 -23.32
C LYS A 16 -22.22 -28.11 -23.03
N LYS A 17 -21.23 -27.94 -23.88
CA LYS A 17 -19.94 -28.62 -23.76
C LYS A 17 -18.87 -27.75 -23.09
N ILE A 18 -18.20 -28.31 -22.09
CA ILE A 18 -17.09 -27.66 -21.37
C ILE A 18 -15.80 -28.44 -21.61
N ALA A 19 -14.78 -27.78 -22.16
CA ALA A 19 -13.42 -28.33 -22.25
C ALA A 19 -12.54 -27.76 -21.15
N PHE A 20 -11.89 -28.63 -20.38
CA PHE A 20 -10.93 -28.28 -19.33
C PHE A 20 -9.50 -28.52 -19.82
N PHE A 21 -8.75 -27.45 -20.03
CA PHE A 21 -7.36 -27.48 -20.49
C PHE A 21 -6.40 -27.39 -19.30
N ILE A 22 -5.52 -28.38 -19.18
CA ILE A 22 -4.64 -28.54 -18.02
C ILE A 22 -3.25 -29.00 -18.50
N LEU A 23 -2.19 -28.43 -17.94
CA LEU A 23 -0.83 -28.91 -18.15
C LEU A 23 -0.57 -30.26 -17.45
N PRO A 24 0.29 -31.13 -17.99
CA PRO A 24 0.65 -32.39 -17.36
C PRO A 24 1.09 -32.21 -15.90
N GLY A 25 0.44 -32.93 -14.97
CA GLY A 25 0.75 -32.92 -13.53
C GLY A 25 0.13 -31.78 -12.71
N LEU A 26 -0.71 -30.93 -13.33
CA LEU A 26 -1.38 -29.79 -12.66
C LEU A 26 -2.90 -30.00 -12.47
N ASP A 27 -3.39 -31.23 -12.48
CA ASP A 27 -4.82 -31.57 -12.36
C ASP A 27 -5.32 -31.76 -10.91
N ASN A 28 -4.49 -31.43 -9.92
CA ASN A 28 -4.74 -31.73 -8.50
C ASN A 28 -6.02 -31.09 -7.90
N PHE A 29 -6.63 -30.10 -8.57
CA PHE A 29 -7.72 -29.29 -8.00
C PHE A 29 -9.00 -29.22 -8.85
N ILE A 30 -9.07 -30.03 -9.91
CA ILE A 30 -10.11 -29.87 -10.94
C ILE A 30 -11.04 -31.08 -11.07
N ASP A 31 -10.62 -32.27 -10.65
CA ASP A 31 -11.39 -33.51 -10.87
C ASP A 31 -12.76 -33.48 -10.19
N ASP A 32 -12.83 -33.05 -8.93
CA ASP A 32 -14.10 -32.93 -8.20
C ASP A 32 -15.04 -31.87 -8.81
N ILE A 33 -14.48 -30.82 -9.44
CA ILE A 33 -15.24 -29.80 -10.16
C ILE A 33 -15.79 -30.39 -11.46
N ILE A 34 -14.97 -31.14 -12.21
CA ILE A 34 -15.38 -31.80 -13.47
C ILE A 34 -16.47 -32.84 -13.20
N GLU A 35 -16.32 -33.65 -12.15
CA GLU A 35 -17.30 -34.66 -11.75
C GLU A 35 -18.65 -34.00 -11.44
N TYR A 36 -18.65 -32.93 -10.63
CA TYR A 36 -19.87 -32.20 -10.32
C TYR A 36 -20.52 -31.57 -11.56
N LEU A 37 -19.74 -30.92 -12.43
CA LEU A 37 -20.25 -30.28 -13.65
C LEU A 37 -20.74 -31.28 -14.69
N SER A 38 -20.23 -32.52 -14.70
CA SER A 38 -20.67 -33.57 -15.63
C SER A 38 -22.14 -33.98 -15.45
N GLN A 39 -22.73 -33.67 -14.29
CA GLN A 39 -24.14 -33.92 -14.00
C GLN A 39 -25.06 -33.10 -14.92
N GLU A 40 -24.65 -31.86 -15.25
CA GLU A 40 -25.45 -30.90 -16.02
C GLU A 40 -24.86 -30.60 -17.41
N TYR A 41 -23.55 -30.73 -17.58
CA TYR A 41 -22.80 -30.34 -18.79
C TYR A 41 -22.10 -31.54 -19.45
N ASP A 42 -21.83 -31.47 -20.75
CA ASP A 42 -20.92 -32.41 -21.43
C ASP A 42 -19.47 -31.98 -21.18
N THR A 43 -18.79 -32.62 -20.25
CA THR A 43 -17.45 -32.20 -19.81
C THR A 43 -16.34 -33.04 -20.45
N LYS A 44 -15.24 -32.38 -20.83
CA LYS A 44 -14.05 -33.05 -21.36
C LYS A 44 -12.78 -32.51 -20.69
N LYS A 45 -12.08 -33.39 -19.97
CA LYS A 45 -10.73 -33.14 -19.45
C LYS A 45 -9.69 -33.33 -20.56
N VAL A 46 -8.85 -32.33 -20.80
CA VAL A 46 -7.80 -32.34 -21.82
C VAL A 46 -6.46 -32.05 -21.16
N ILE A 47 -5.63 -33.09 -21.03
CA ILE A 47 -4.21 -32.93 -20.67
C ILE A 47 -3.46 -32.53 -21.93
N VAL A 48 -2.97 -31.29 -21.96
CA VAL A 48 -2.39 -30.68 -23.16
C VAL A 48 -0.88 -30.93 -23.21
N ASN A 49 -0.46 -31.76 -24.16
CA ASN A 49 0.94 -31.99 -24.50
C ASN A 49 1.37 -31.16 -25.72
N HIS A 50 0.43 -30.83 -26.60
CA HIS A 50 0.64 -30.04 -27.81
C HIS A 50 -0.52 -29.04 -28.03
N TYR A 51 -0.22 -27.85 -28.55
CA TYR A 51 -1.19 -26.75 -28.65
C TYR A 51 -2.33 -26.99 -29.66
N ASP A 52 -2.15 -27.87 -30.65
CA ASP A 52 -3.20 -28.32 -31.57
C ASP A 52 -4.39 -28.95 -30.83
N GLN A 53 -4.16 -29.58 -29.68
CA GLN A 53 -5.22 -30.10 -28.82
C GLN A 53 -6.12 -28.98 -28.26
N ILE A 54 -5.56 -27.78 -28.03
CA ILE A 54 -6.35 -26.59 -27.65
C ILE A 54 -7.20 -26.15 -28.84
N ASP A 55 -6.59 -26.02 -30.03
CA ASP A 55 -7.28 -25.59 -31.24
C ASP A 55 -8.47 -26.49 -31.59
N GLU A 56 -8.28 -27.81 -31.51
CA GLU A 56 -9.30 -28.80 -31.84
C GLU A 56 -10.47 -28.81 -30.86
N GLU A 57 -10.18 -28.73 -29.56
CA GLU A 57 -11.21 -28.85 -28.53
C GLU A 57 -11.91 -27.51 -28.27
N MET A 58 -11.23 -26.38 -28.42
CA MET A 58 -11.87 -25.05 -28.39
C MET A 58 -12.91 -24.91 -29.51
N LYS A 59 -12.66 -25.47 -30.71
CA LYS A 59 -13.66 -25.48 -31.80
C LYS A 59 -14.96 -26.18 -31.38
N LYS A 60 -14.83 -27.30 -30.65
CA LYS A 60 -15.95 -28.18 -30.25
C LYS A 60 -16.67 -27.71 -28.98
N ALA A 61 -16.00 -26.96 -28.10
CA ALA A 61 -16.54 -26.57 -26.80
C ALA A 61 -17.34 -25.27 -26.85
N ASP A 62 -18.36 -25.16 -25.99
CA ASP A 62 -19.09 -23.90 -25.74
C ASP A 62 -18.37 -23.06 -24.67
N ILE A 63 -17.77 -23.73 -23.69
CA ILE A 63 -17.02 -23.12 -22.58
C ILE A 63 -15.62 -23.74 -22.56
N CYS A 64 -14.60 -22.87 -22.55
CA CYS A 64 -13.20 -23.25 -22.49
C CYS A 64 -12.64 -22.87 -21.12
N TRP A 65 -12.45 -23.85 -20.25
CA TRP A 65 -11.88 -23.67 -18.93
C TRP A 65 -10.38 -23.95 -18.97
N PHE A 66 -9.57 -22.96 -18.62
CA PHE A 66 -8.15 -23.11 -18.40
C PHE A 66 -7.88 -23.18 -16.89
N GLU A 67 -7.46 -24.35 -16.44
CA GLU A 67 -6.98 -24.51 -15.08
C GLU A 67 -5.55 -23.97 -15.02
N TRP A 68 -5.28 -23.05 -14.09
CA TRP A 68 -4.05 -22.25 -13.97
C TRP A 68 -3.93 -21.10 -14.99
N CYS A 69 -3.13 -20.10 -14.64
CA CYS A 69 -2.64 -19.07 -15.58
C CYS A 69 -1.23 -19.40 -16.04
N ASP A 70 -1.15 -20.18 -17.11
CA ASP A 70 0.07 -20.81 -17.61
C ASP A 70 0.18 -20.62 -19.15
N PRO A 71 1.12 -21.29 -19.85
CA PRO A 71 1.23 -21.22 -21.30
C PRO A 71 -0.05 -21.56 -22.07
N LEU A 72 -0.95 -22.40 -21.53
CA LEU A 72 -2.13 -22.86 -22.25
C LEU A 72 -3.13 -21.73 -22.44
N VAL A 73 -3.45 -20.98 -21.39
CA VAL A 73 -4.34 -19.81 -21.50
C VAL A 73 -3.64 -18.66 -22.21
N ALA A 74 -2.33 -18.51 -22.06
CA ALA A 74 -1.54 -17.50 -22.78
C ALA A 74 -1.56 -17.73 -24.31
N TYR A 75 -1.63 -18.99 -24.73
CA TYR A 75 -1.83 -19.39 -26.13
C TYR A 75 -3.31 -19.30 -26.54
N GLY A 76 -4.19 -20.01 -25.84
CA GLY A 76 -5.60 -20.15 -26.21
C GLY A 76 -6.36 -18.83 -26.27
N SER A 77 -6.07 -17.89 -25.36
CA SER A 77 -6.70 -16.56 -25.35
C SER A 77 -6.35 -15.69 -26.57
N LYS A 78 -5.29 -16.01 -27.32
CA LYS A 78 -4.84 -15.27 -28.52
C LYS A 78 -5.37 -15.84 -29.83
N LEU A 79 -5.99 -17.01 -29.81
CA LEU A 79 -6.60 -17.60 -31.01
C LEU A 79 -7.74 -16.71 -31.50
N GLU A 80 -7.96 -16.64 -32.81
CA GLU A 80 -9.04 -15.81 -33.37
C GLU A 80 -10.41 -16.24 -32.86
N MET A 81 -10.63 -17.56 -32.73
CA MET A 81 -11.87 -18.13 -32.18
C MET A 81 -12.11 -17.79 -30.71
N ALA A 82 -11.08 -17.35 -29.97
CA ALA A 82 -11.22 -16.98 -28.55
C ALA A 82 -12.17 -15.79 -28.35
N LYS A 83 -12.38 -14.96 -29.39
CA LYS A 83 -13.33 -13.83 -29.35
C LYS A 83 -14.78 -14.28 -29.26
N ASP A 84 -15.08 -15.49 -29.73
CA ASP A 84 -16.44 -16.04 -29.85
C ASP A 84 -16.71 -17.18 -28.84
N LYS A 85 -15.73 -17.53 -28.00
CA LYS A 85 -15.82 -18.62 -27.03
C LYS A 85 -15.91 -18.07 -25.62
N LYS A 86 -16.68 -18.72 -24.75
CA LYS A 86 -16.69 -18.39 -23.31
C LYS A 86 -15.45 -18.97 -22.65
N ILE A 87 -14.48 -18.13 -22.30
CA ILE A 87 -13.21 -18.53 -21.69
C ILE A 87 -13.22 -18.25 -20.18
N ILE A 88 -12.93 -19.28 -19.40
CA ILE A 88 -12.74 -19.20 -17.94
C ILE A 88 -11.29 -19.52 -17.63
N CYS A 89 -10.63 -18.71 -16.79
CA CYS A 89 -9.30 -19.00 -16.27
C CYS A 89 -9.33 -19.03 -14.75
N ARG A 90 -8.76 -20.07 -14.13
CA ARG A 90 -8.68 -20.19 -12.67
C ARG A 90 -7.24 -20.10 -12.18
N LEU A 91 -6.94 -19.07 -11.39
CA LEU A 91 -5.63 -18.78 -10.80
C LEU A 91 -5.52 -19.22 -9.35
N HIS A 92 -4.40 -19.86 -9.02
CA HIS A 92 -4.15 -20.42 -7.69
C HIS A 92 -3.20 -19.57 -6.84
N SER A 93 -1.92 -19.48 -7.20
CA SER A 93 -0.93 -18.75 -6.39
C SER A 93 0.38 -18.46 -7.13
N TYR A 94 1.05 -19.49 -7.66
CA TYR A 94 2.40 -19.34 -8.21
C TYR A 94 2.40 -18.48 -9.48
N GLU A 95 1.31 -18.57 -10.24
CA GLU A 95 1.11 -17.89 -11.52
C GLU A 95 1.22 -16.39 -11.37
N ALA A 96 0.81 -15.87 -10.20
CA ALA A 96 0.91 -14.46 -9.85
C ALA A 96 2.35 -13.91 -9.89
N PHE A 97 3.36 -14.78 -9.89
CA PHE A 97 4.80 -14.43 -9.93
C PHE A 97 5.48 -14.85 -11.24
N THR A 98 4.73 -15.37 -12.21
CA THR A 98 5.25 -15.75 -13.52
C THR A 98 4.99 -14.66 -14.56
N ASN A 99 5.61 -14.79 -15.73
CA ASN A 99 5.35 -13.86 -16.84
C ASN A 99 4.03 -14.15 -17.57
N TYR A 100 3.35 -15.27 -17.30
CA TYR A 100 2.16 -15.68 -18.04
C TYR A 100 0.99 -14.70 -17.84
N ILE A 101 0.88 -14.08 -16.66
CA ILE A 101 -0.14 -13.07 -16.40
C ILE A 101 -0.06 -11.88 -17.39
N TYR A 102 1.13 -11.56 -17.91
CA TYR A 102 1.31 -10.50 -18.91
C TYR A 102 1.12 -10.98 -20.35
N GLN A 103 1.13 -12.30 -20.58
CA GLN A 103 1.04 -12.90 -21.90
C GLN A 103 -0.40 -13.26 -22.28
N VAL A 104 -1.32 -13.38 -21.31
CA VAL A 104 -2.73 -13.68 -21.59
C VAL A 104 -3.43 -12.47 -22.21
N ASN A 105 -4.23 -12.71 -23.24
CA ASN A 105 -5.12 -11.69 -23.77
C ASN A 105 -6.41 -11.62 -22.93
N TRP A 106 -6.38 -10.86 -21.82
CA TRP A 106 -7.50 -10.75 -20.88
C TRP A 106 -8.78 -10.13 -21.46
N SER A 107 -8.73 -9.51 -22.64
CA SER A 107 -9.95 -9.08 -23.33
C SER A 107 -10.83 -10.26 -23.73
N ASN A 108 -10.20 -11.38 -24.12
CA ASN A 108 -10.86 -12.59 -24.60
C ASN A 108 -11.16 -13.61 -23.49
N VAL A 109 -10.73 -13.34 -22.25
CA VAL A 109 -11.09 -14.16 -21.10
C VAL A 109 -12.37 -13.60 -20.49
N ASP A 110 -13.45 -14.37 -20.39
CA ASP A 110 -14.74 -13.89 -19.88
C ASP A 110 -14.81 -13.88 -18.36
N LYS A 111 -14.22 -14.89 -17.72
CA LYS A 111 -14.25 -15.03 -16.26
C LYS A 111 -12.88 -15.49 -15.75
N VAL A 112 -12.46 -14.88 -14.65
CA VAL A 112 -11.19 -15.12 -13.97
C VAL A 112 -11.48 -15.41 -12.52
N ILE A 113 -11.17 -16.64 -12.10
CA ILE A 113 -11.41 -17.13 -10.75
C ILE A 113 -10.08 -17.10 -9.99
N PHE A 114 -10.02 -16.40 -8.87
CA PHE A 114 -8.91 -16.49 -7.92
C PHE A 114 -9.33 -17.37 -6.74
N VAL A 115 -8.44 -18.23 -6.27
CA VAL A 115 -8.75 -19.08 -5.10
C VAL A 115 -8.52 -18.40 -3.75
N ALA A 116 -7.98 -17.18 -3.74
CA ALA A 116 -7.81 -16.37 -2.53
C ALA A 116 -7.75 -14.86 -2.82
N GLU A 117 -8.22 -14.06 -1.87
CA GLU A 117 -8.38 -12.61 -1.99
C GLU A 117 -7.04 -11.87 -2.10
N HIS A 118 -6.04 -12.24 -1.30
CA HIS A 118 -4.70 -11.66 -1.39
C HIS A 118 -3.98 -12.03 -2.70
N ILE A 119 -4.24 -13.22 -3.27
CA ILE A 119 -3.71 -13.59 -4.59
C ILE A 119 -4.33 -12.71 -5.68
N LYS A 120 -5.65 -12.48 -5.63
CA LYS A 120 -6.32 -11.50 -6.50
C LYS A 120 -5.64 -10.13 -6.40
N ARG A 121 -5.42 -9.61 -5.18
CA ARG A 121 -4.74 -8.30 -5.00
C ARG A 121 -3.34 -8.29 -5.59
N ILE A 122 -2.55 -9.35 -5.41
CA ILE A 122 -1.19 -9.45 -5.97
C ILE A 122 -1.25 -9.41 -7.50
N VAL A 123 -2.14 -10.18 -8.14
CA VAL A 123 -2.25 -10.21 -9.61
C VAL A 123 -2.79 -8.89 -10.15
N LEU A 124 -3.87 -8.35 -9.58
CA LEU A 124 -4.47 -7.08 -10.01
C LEU A 124 -3.59 -5.86 -9.73
N SER A 125 -2.58 -5.98 -8.86
CA SER A 125 -1.55 -4.94 -8.72
C SER A 125 -0.59 -4.86 -9.91
N LYS A 126 -0.45 -5.96 -10.67
CA LYS A 126 0.51 -6.15 -11.77
C LYS A 126 -0.14 -6.03 -13.14
N ILE A 127 -1.34 -6.56 -13.29
CA ILE A 127 -2.08 -6.61 -14.55
C ILE A 127 -3.50 -6.13 -14.38
N PHE A 128 -4.14 -5.80 -15.50
CA PHE A 128 -5.50 -5.31 -15.51
C PHE A 128 -6.48 -6.40 -16.02
N ILE A 129 -7.49 -6.72 -15.20
CA ILE A 129 -8.62 -7.61 -15.54
C ILE A 129 -9.93 -6.92 -15.10
N PRO A 130 -10.94 -6.76 -16.00
CA PRO A 130 -12.19 -6.08 -15.65
C PRO A 130 -12.90 -6.69 -14.43
N GLN A 131 -13.35 -5.86 -13.48
CA GLN A 131 -13.92 -6.34 -12.22
C GLN A 131 -15.11 -7.29 -12.38
N HIS A 132 -15.97 -7.08 -13.39
CA HIS A 132 -17.11 -7.96 -13.69
C HIS A 132 -16.72 -9.35 -14.21
N LYS A 133 -15.43 -9.54 -14.53
CA LYS A 133 -14.83 -10.82 -14.91
C LYS A 133 -14.13 -11.48 -13.74
N VAL A 134 -13.91 -10.80 -12.62
CA VAL A 134 -13.06 -11.26 -11.52
C VAL A 134 -13.89 -11.82 -10.38
N TYR A 135 -13.60 -13.06 -9.99
CA TYR A 135 -14.28 -13.78 -8.93
C TYR A 135 -13.26 -14.33 -7.94
N VAL A 136 -13.63 -14.43 -6.67
CA VAL A 136 -12.84 -15.13 -5.66
C VAL A 136 -13.63 -16.33 -5.18
N ILE A 137 -13.30 -17.50 -5.70
CA ILE A 137 -13.93 -18.76 -5.34
C ILE A 137 -12.83 -19.67 -4.80
N PRO A 138 -12.80 -19.92 -3.47
CA PRO A 138 -11.78 -20.77 -2.87
C PRO A 138 -11.79 -22.19 -3.44
N ASN A 139 -10.73 -22.95 -3.25
CA ASN A 139 -10.82 -24.40 -3.36
C ASN A 139 -11.75 -24.97 -2.28
N GLY A 140 -12.52 -25.98 -2.66
CA GLY A 140 -13.40 -26.72 -1.76
C GLY A 140 -12.72 -27.97 -1.19
N ILE A 141 -13.11 -28.35 0.02
CA ILE A 141 -12.68 -29.57 0.70
C ILE A 141 -13.84 -30.54 0.73
N ASP A 142 -13.61 -31.75 0.21
CA ASP A 142 -14.55 -32.85 0.35
C ASP A 142 -14.40 -33.48 1.74
N LEU A 143 -15.32 -33.11 2.62
CA LEU A 143 -15.38 -33.59 4.00
C LEU A 143 -15.70 -35.09 4.10
N SER A 144 -16.23 -35.72 3.05
CA SER A 144 -16.51 -37.16 3.03
C SER A 144 -15.24 -37.99 2.87
N LYS A 145 -14.22 -37.41 2.21
CA LYS A 145 -12.88 -38.01 2.08
C LYS A 145 -12.03 -37.85 3.35
N GLN A 146 -12.49 -37.08 4.34
CA GLN A 146 -11.73 -36.73 5.55
C GLN A 146 -12.40 -37.31 6.80
N GLU A 147 -11.82 -38.40 7.31
CA GLU A 147 -12.36 -39.12 8.46
C GLU A 147 -12.17 -38.31 9.75
N TYR A 148 -13.26 -37.70 10.22
CA TYR A 148 -13.27 -36.91 11.44
C TYR A 148 -12.98 -37.76 12.67
N LYS A 149 -12.19 -37.22 13.59
CA LYS A 149 -11.96 -37.80 14.91
C LYS A 149 -11.85 -36.69 15.94
N GLU A 150 -12.51 -36.90 17.08
CA GLU A 150 -12.28 -36.06 18.25
C GLU A 150 -10.88 -36.34 18.80
N ARG A 151 -10.06 -35.29 18.90
CA ARG A 151 -8.66 -35.38 19.34
C ARG A 151 -8.48 -34.61 20.64
N LYS A 152 -7.46 -35.02 21.37
CA LYS A 152 -6.95 -34.29 22.52
C LYS A 152 -5.56 -33.74 22.18
N LYS A 153 -5.07 -32.85 23.05
CA LYS A 153 -3.66 -32.47 23.05
C LYS A 153 -2.76 -33.71 23.05
N GLY A 154 -1.62 -33.58 22.38
CA GLY A 154 -0.61 -34.61 22.32
C GLY A 154 0.71 -34.02 21.87
N PHE A 155 1.59 -34.85 21.32
CA PHE A 155 2.97 -34.44 21.04
C PHE A 155 3.37 -34.63 19.57
N ASN A 156 2.44 -35.04 18.70
CA ASN A 156 2.74 -35.33 17.31
C ASN A 156 2.34 -34.14 16.42
N ILE A 157 3.34 -33.46 15.86
CA ILE A 157 3.19 -32.33 14.93
C ILE A 157 3.45 -32.84 13.51
N ALA A 158 2.49 -32.65 12.62
CA ALA A 158 2.60 -32.99 11.21
C ALA A 158 3.09 -31.80 10.38
N TYR A 159 3.93 -32.07 9.41
CA TYR A 159 4.23 -31.19 8.29
C TYR A 159 3.97 -31.94 6.98
N VAL A 160 3.27 -31.30 6.05
CA VAL A 160 2.86 -31.91 4.78
C VAL A 160 3.30 -31.04 3.60
N GLY A 161 3.99 -31.66 2.64
CA GLY A 161 4.36 -31.06 1.36
C GLY A 161 5.86 -31.03 1.11
N TYR A 162 6.24 -30.51 -0.06
CA TYR A 162 7.63 -30.36 -0.45
C TYR A 162 8.41 -29.39 0.45
N ILE A 163 9.67 -29.69 0.70
CA ILE A 163 10.57 -28.83 1.45
C ILE A 163 11.33 -27.95 0.46
N ASN A 164 10.83 -26.73 0.26
CA ASN A 164 11.37 -25.74 -0.66
C ASN A 164 11.23 -24.32 -0.10
N PHE A 165 11.82 -23.32 -0.77
CA PHE A 165 11.89 -21.95 -0.25
C PHE A 165 10.53 -21.35 0.12
N LYS A 166 9.46 -21.64 -0.65
CA LYS A 166 8.09 -21.13 -0.39
C LYS A 166 7.54 -21.63 0.94
N LYS A 167 7.92 -22.84 1.35
CA LYS A 167 7.42 -23.51 2.56
C LYS A 167 8.19 -23.17 3.84
N GLY A 168 9.12 -22.20 3.77
CA GLY A 168 9.89 -21.70 4.92
C GLY A 168 10.64 -22.79 5.73
N PRO A 169 11.51 -23.58 5.09
CA PRO A 169 12.16 -24.75 5.71
C PRO A 169 13.08 -24.37 6.88
N MET A 170 13.73 -23.21 6.81
CA MET A 170 14.53 -22.68 7.92
C MET A 170 13.65 -22.35 9.13
N LEU A 171 12.51 -21.70 8.88
CA LEU A 171 11.56 -21.34 9.92
C LEU A 171 10.96 -22.59 10.58
N LEU A 172 10.66 -23.65 9.80
CA LEU A 172 10.24 -24.94 10.34
C LEU A 172 11.24 -25.51 11.34
N MET A 173 12.52 -25.53 10.99
CA MET A 173 13.57 -26.07 11.84
C MET A 173 13.68 -25.30 13.17
N HIS A 174 13.70 -23.96 13.11
CA HIS A 174 13.83 -23.12 14.30
C HIS A 174 12.55 -23.08 15.15
N ALA A 175 11.37 -23.11 14.52
CA ALA A 175 10.09 -23.24 15.22
C ALA A 175 10.02 -24.57 15.97
N PHE A 176 10.36 -25.67 15.32
CA PHE A 176 10.36 -26.97 16.00
C PHE A 176 11.42 -27.05 17.10
N LYS A 177 12.61 -26.46 16.91
CA LYS A 177 13.61 -26.37 17.98
C LYS A 177 13.06 -25.67 19.22
N LYS A 178 12.40 -24.52 19.04
CA LYS A 178 11.79 -23.77 20.16
C LYS A 178 10.69 -24.59 20.86
N ILE A 179 9.88 -25.33 20.10
CA ILE A 179 8.86 -26.24 20.65
C ILE A 179 9.53 -27.33 21.49
N PHE A 180 10.54 -27.99 20.94
CA PHE A 180 11.30 -29.05 21.60
C PHE A 180 11.99 -28.56 22.89
N ASP A 181 12.55 -27.35 22.89
CA ASP A 181 13.19 -26.76 24.07
C ASP A 181 12.20 -26.47 25.19
N THR A 182 10.93 -26.25 24.84
CA THR A 182 9.86 -26.04 25.81
C THR A 182 9.37 -27.38 26.37
N ASP A 183 9.19 -28.38 25.50
CA ASP A 183 8.81 -29.74 25.89
C ASP A 183 9.39 -30.76 24.89
N ASN A 184 10.37 -31.53 25.36
CA ASN A 184 11.12 -32.47 24.52
C ASN A 184 10.31 -33.72 24.08
N ARG A 185 9.07 -33.86 24.56
CA ARG A 185 8.16 -34.94 24.13
C ARG A 185 7.65 -34.72 22.71
N TYR A 186 7.64 -33.49 22.21
CA TYR A 186 7.17 -33.17 20.87
C TYR A 186 7.98 -33.86 19.77
N LYS A 187 7.29 -34.35 18.75
CA LYS A 187 7.84 -34.97 17.55
C LYS A 187 7.30 -34.26 16.30
N LEU A 188 8.19 -33.96 15.36
CA LEU A 188 7.86 -33.46 14.04
C LEU A 188 7.89 -34.61 13.04
N HIS A 189 6.74 -34.87 12.45
CA HIS A 189 6.55 -35.88 11.42
C HIS A 189 6.40 -35.19 10.06
N ILE A 190 7.30 -35.50 9.13
CA ILE A 190 7.39 -34.84 7.83
C ILE A 190 6.94 -35.81 6.74
N ALA A 191 5.77 -35.55 6.16
CA ALA A 191 5.29 -36.19 4.94
C ALA A 191 5.62 -35.28 3.75
N GLY A 192 6.77 -35.52 3.14
CA GLY A 192 7.30 -34.69 2.07
C GLY A 192 8.72 -35.05 1.66
N THR A 193 9.18 -34.43 0.59
CA THR A 193 10.54 -34.60 0.06
C THR A 193 11.21 -33.24 -0.12
N PHE A 194 12.53 -33.23 -0.12
CA PHE A 194 13.30 -32.04 -0.44
C PHE A 194 13.29 -31.81 -1.94
N ASP A 195 12.83 -30.63 -2.38
CA ASP A 195 12.94 -30.22 -3.79
C ASP A 195 14.35 -29.74 -4.12
N GLU A 196 15.11 -29.33 -3.09
CA GLU A 196 16.44 -28.77 -3.25
C GLU A 196 17.42 -29.35 -2.22
N GLU A 197 18.57 -29.84 -2.72
CA GLU A 197 19.58 -30.54 -1.91
C GLU A 197 20.17 -29.69 -0.79
N ARG A 198 20.24 -28.36 -0.97
CA ARG A 198 20.76 -27.43 0.06
C ARG A 198 19.95 -27.50 1.35
N TYR A 199 18.63 -27.63 1.25
CA TYR A 199 17.79 -27.79 2.43
C TYR A 199 17.98 -29.16 3.07
N ARG A 200 18.26 -30.21 2.29
CA ARG A 200 18.57 -31.53 2.84
C ARG A 200 19.87 -31.51 3.65
N LEU A 201 20.92 -30.90 3.10
CA LEU A 201 22.21 -30.72 3.80
C LEU A 201 22.04 -29.90 5.08
N TYR A 202 21.31 -28.78 5.00
CA TYR A 202 21.04 -27.93 6.17
C TYR A 202 20.25 -28.69 7.25
N PHE A 203 19.18 -29.40 6.89
CA PHE A 203 18.39 -30.18 7.84
C PHE A 203 19.25 -31.25 8.50
N HIS A 204 20.07 -31.98 7.73
CA HIS A 204 20.95 -33.00 8.27
C HIS A 204 21.93 -32.43 9.32
N GLN A 205 22.58 -31.30 9.01
CA GLN A 205 23.46 -30.63 9.95
C GLN A 205 22.69 -30.17 11.20
N MET A 206 21.61 -29.41 11.03
CA MET A 206 20.91 -28.79 12.16
C MET A 206 20.21 -29.78 13.07
N ILE A 207 19.68 -30.88 12.52
CA ILE A 207 19.10 -31.96 13.34
C ILE A 207 20.14 -32.51 14.31
N LYS A 208 21.39 -32.69 13.85
CA LYS A 208 22.50 -33.16 14.68
C LYS A 208 22.95 -32.10 15.70
N GLU A 209 23.16 -30.86 15.25
CA GLU A 209 23.56 -29.75 16.13
C GLU A 209 22.54 -29.47 17.24
N PHE A 210 21.25 -29.69 16.96
CA PHE A 210 20.16 -29.50 17.91
C PHE A 210 19.80 -30.75 18.71
N GLY A 211 20.40 -31.92 18.43
CA GLY A 211 20.07 -33.17 19.11
C GLY A 211 18.64 -33.67 18.86
N LEU A 212 18.10 -33.43 17.66
CA LEU A 212 16.70 -33.71 17.28
C LEU A 212 16.51 -35.02 16.50
N GLU A 213 17.53 -35.89 16.43
CA GLU A 213 17.53 -37.11 15.61
C GLU A 213 16.38 -38.07 15.95
N LYS A 214 15.93 -38.07 17.21
CA LYS A 214 14.81 -38.91 17.69
C LYS A 214 13.45 -38.23 17.59
N ASN A 215 13.43 -36.93 17.29
CA ASN A 215 12.24 -36.07 17.36
C ASN A 215 11.78 -35.59 15.99
N ILE A 216 12.65 -35.57 14.97
CA ILE A 216 12.26 -35.28 13.58
C ILE A 216 12.27 -36.59 12.78
N ILE A 217 11.12 -36.94 12.20
CA ILE A 217 10.91 -38.20 11.47
C ILE A 217 10.46 -37.89 10.05
N PHE A 218 11.23 -38.34 9.07
CA PHE A 218 10.92 -38.22 7.65
C PHE A 218 10.20 -39.47 7.15
N TYR A 219 9.03 -39.27 6.55
CA TYR A 219 8.23 -40.34 5.95
C TYR A 219 8.32 -40.36 4.41
N GLY A 220 8.99 -39.38 3.80
CA GLY A 220 8.96 -39.18 2.36
C GLY A 220 7.56 -38.82 1.85
N TRP A 221 7.34 -38.96 0.55
CA TRP A 221 6.03 -38.69 -0.06
C TRP A 221 4.99 -39.73 0.38
N GLN A 222 3.84 -39.26 0.82
CA GLN A 222 2.73 -40.11 1.28
C GLN A 222 1.59 -40.05 0.26
N LYS A 223 1.11 -41.22 -0.18
CA LYS A 223 -0.02 -41.32 -1.13
C LYS A 223 -1.38 -41.09 -0.47
N ASP A 224 -1.52 -41.48 0.79
CA ASP A 224 -2.74 -41.36 1.57
C ASP A 224 -2.48 -40.48 2.80
N ILE A 225 -2.62 -39.18 2.60
CA ILE A 225 -2.39 -38.17 3.66
C ILE A 225 -3.43 -38.30 4.76
N ASN A 226 -4.70 -38.59 4.42
CA ASN A 226 -5.77 -38.75 5.42
C ASN A 226 -5.41 -39.86 6.43
N LYS A 227 -4.98 -41.04 5.93
CA LYS A 227 -4.53 -42.12 6.80
C LYS A 227 -3.27 -41.77 7.58
N TRP A 228 -2.30 -41.09 6.97
CA TRP A 228 -1.05 -40.74 7.66
C TRP A 228 -1.24 -39.69 8.78
N LEU A 229 -2.26 -38.85 8.67
CA LEU A 229 -2.63 -37.86 9.68
C LEU A 229 -3.37 -38.48 10.89
N GLU A 230 -3.72 -39.77 10.86
CA GLU A 230 -4.62 -40.41 11.83
C GLU A 230 -4.16 -40.33 13.30
N ASP A 231 -2.85 -40.35 13.54
CA ASP A 231 -2.20 -40.31 14.86
C ASP A 231 -1.59 -38.93 15.21
N LYS A 232 -1.85 -37.90 14.42
CA LYS A 232 -1.30 -36.55 14.59
C LYS A 232 -2.24 -35.65 15.41
N ASN A 233 -1.66 -34.67 16.12
CA ASN A 233 -2.39 -33.72 16.97
C ASN A 233 -2.37 -32.31 16.38
N TYR A 234 -1.26 -31.93 15.75
CA TYR A 234 -1.10 -30.60 15.17
C TYR A 234 -0.65 -30.70 13.72
N LEU A 235 -0.95 -29.69 12.92
CA LEU A 235 -0.29 -29.48 11.63
C LEU A 235 0.38 -28.11 11.60
N ILE A 236 1.70 -28.09 11.40
CA ILE A 236 2.50 -26.87 11.33
C ILE A 236 2.66 -26.40 9.89
N CYS A 237 2.35 -25.13 9.64
CA CYS A 237 2.64 -24.44 8.39
C CYS A 237 3.65 -23.32 8.66
N THR A 238 4.74 -23.30 7.91
CA THR A 238 5.81 -22.30 8.01
C THR A 238 6.03 -21.56 6.69
N SER A 239 5.06 -21.62 5.78
CA SER A 239 5.15 -21.02 4.46
C SER A 239 5.34 -19.51 4.53
N VAL A 240 5.98 -18.95 3.50
CA VAL A 240 6.11 -17.51 3.27
C VAL A 240 4.84 -16.96 2.63
N LEU A 241 4.23 -17.75 1.75
CA LEU A 241 3.00 -17.45 1.04
C LEU A 241 2.24 -18.74 0.75
N GLU A 242 0.94 -18.76 0.98
CA GLU A 242 0.00 -19.76 0.47
C GLU A 242 -1.21 -19.04 -0.12
N SER A 243 -1.94 -19.67 -1.04
CA SER A 243 -3.28 -19.18 -1.39
C SER A 243 -4.27 -19.53 -0.29
N GLN A 244 -4.41 -20.81 0.01
CA GLN A 244 -5.21 -21.31 1.12
C GLN A 244 -4.39 -22.24 1.99
N GLY A 245 -3.66 -23.18 1.38
CA GLY A 245 -2.92 -24.22 2.12
C GLY A 245 -3.81 -25.44 2.35
N LEU A 246 -4.10 -26.20 1.29
CA LEU A 246 -5.08 -27.29 1.34
C LEU A 246 -4.76 -28.36 2.39
N GLY A 247 -3.49 -28.75 2.55
CA GLY A 247 -3.10 -29.69 3.60
C GLY A 247 -3.46 -29.21 5.02
N ILE A 248 -3.49 -27.88 5.25
CA ILE A 248 -3.97 -27.30 6.52
C ILE A 248 -5.47 -27.52 6.65
N MET A 249 -6.23 -27.23 5.59
CA MET A 249 -7.70 -27.39 5.59
C MET A 249 -8.12 -28.85 5.73
N GLU A 250 -7.44 -29.77 5.06
CA GLU A 250 -7.62 -31.22 5.20
C GLU A 250 -7.37 -31.66 6.64
N ALA A 251 -6.26 -31.25 7.25
CA ALA A 251 -5.98 -31.56 8.66
C ALA A 251 -7.04 -30.98 9.60
N MET A 252 -7.44 -29.72 9.41
CA MET A 252 -8.51 -29.09 10.19
C MET A 252 -9.83 -29.87 10.08
N SER A 253 -10.21 -30.31 8.87
CA SER A 253 -11.42 -31.10 8.66
C SER A 253 -11.40 -32.46 9.38
N LYS A 254 -10.19 -32.99 9.65
CA LYS A 254 -9.93 -34.22 10.41
C LYS A 254 -9.86 -33.99 11.93
N GLY A 255 -10.08 -32.76 12.40
CA GLY A 255 -10.02 -32.38 13.80
C GLY A 255 -8.61 -32.11 14.33
N ILE A 256 -7.62 -31.90 13.46
CA ILE A 256 -6.22 -31.61 13.83
C ILE A 256 -6.05 -30.09 13.98
N ARG A 257 -5.44 -29.66 15.10
CA ARG A 257 -5.24 -28.23 15.37
C ARG A 257 -4.19 -27.64 14.42
N PRO A 258 -4.50 -26.56 13.68
CA PRO A 258 -3.53 -25.93 12.81
C PRO A 258 -2.61 -24.98 13.59
N LEU A 259 -1.32 -24.94 13.22
CA LEU A 259 -0.31 -23.99 13.70
C LEU A 259 0.23 -23.22 12.50
N ILE A 260 -0.42 -22.12 12.15
CA ILE A 260 -0.25 -21.45 10.85
C ILE A 260 0.68 -20.26 11.01
N HIS A 261 1.85 -20.27 10.37
CA HIS A 261 2.68 -19.07 10.31
C HIS A 261 1.91 -17.95 9.60
N ASN A 262 2.11 -16.71 10.04
CA ASN A 262 1.52 -15.50 9.46
C ASN A 262 2.12 -15.19 8.06
N PHE A 263 1.93 -16.11 7.12
CA PHE A 263 2.24 -15.94 5.73
C PHE A 263 1.36 -14.83 5.14
N VAL A 264 1.78 -14.28 3.99
CA VAL A 264 1.04 -13.20 3.32
C VAL A 264 -0.40 -13.66 3.01
N GLY A 265 -1.39 -13.08 3.70
CA GLY A 265 -2.81 -13.42 3.57
C GLY A 265 -3.36 -14.43 4.59
N ALA A 266 -2.55 -14.96 5.51
CA ALA A 266 -2.98 -15.99 6.47
C ALA A 266 -4.21 -15.58 7.29
N LYS A 267 -4.22 -14.34 7.80
CA LYS A 267 -5.31 -13.78 8.62
C LYS A 267 -6.60 -13.48 7.83
N GLU A 268 -6.55 -13.51 6.50
CA GLU A 268 -7.73 -13.39 5.64
C GLU A 268 -8.38 -14.75 5.40
N VAL A 269 -7.57 -15.82 5.43
CA VAL A 269 -8.03 -17.19 5.20
C VAL A 269 -8.44 -17.87 6.50
N TYR A 270 -7.74 -17.59 7.61
CA TYR A 270 -7.86 -18.27 8.88
C TYR A 270 -8.09 -17.32 10.06
N PRO A 271 -8.89 -17.71 11.07
CA PRO A 271 -9.00 -16.99 12.33
C PRO A 271 -7.65 -16.72 12.97
N GLU A 272 -7.46 -15.50 13.52
CA GLU A 272 -6.17 -15.08 14.07
C GLU A 272 -5.63 -16.00 15.18
N LYS A 273 -6.51 -16.67 15.93
CA LYS A 273 -6.11 -17.61 16.99
C LYS A 273 -5.40 -18.88 16.49
N TYR A 274 -5.40 -19.12 15.18
CA TYR A 274 -4.64 -20.20 14.54
C TYR A 274 -3.34 -19.72 13.91
N VAL A 275 -3.06 -18.41 13.99
CA VAL A 275 -1.97 -17.76 13.27
C VAL A 275 -0.89 -17.25 14.23
N TRP A 276 0.35 -17.69 14.04
CA TRP A 276 1.51 -17.25 14.82
C TRP A 276 2.46 -16.39 13.99
N SER A 277 3.04 -15.35 14.60
CA SER A 277 4.00 -14.45 13.94
C SER A 277 5.40 -14.51 14.58
N SER A 278 5.50 -15.01 15.81
CA SER A 278 6.74 -15.18 16.55
C SER A 278 6.96 -16.62 17.03
N LEU A 279 8.19 -16.96 17.38
CA LEU A 279 8.52 -18.25 17.98
C LEU A 279 7.89 -18.44 19.38
N ASP A 280 7.57 -17.35 20.08
CA ASP A 280 6.89 -17.44 21.37
C ASP A 280 5.38 -17.66 21.16
N ASP A 281 4.79 -17.09 20.12
CA ASP A 281 3.38 -17.29 19.77
C ASP A 281 3.07 -18.79 19.56
N ILE A 282 3.92 -19.50 18.81
CA ILE A 282 3.69 -20.93 18.53
C ILE A 282 3.78 -21.78 19.80
N VAL A 283 4.67 -21.43 20.74
CA VAL A 283 4.75 -22.10 22.04
C VAL A 283 3.50 -21.82 22.87
N ASN A 284 3.06 -20.55 22.93
CA ASN A 284 1.84 -20.16 23.64
C ASN A 284 0.60 -20.90 23.09
N MET A 285 0.52 -21.07 21.76
CA MET A 285 -0.55 -21.84 21.12
C MET A 285 -0.55 -23.32 21.52
N LEU A 286 0.61 -23.92 21.75
CA LEU A 286 0.72 -25.30 22.22
C LEU A 286 0.41 -25.44 23.72
N SER A 287 0.70 -24.41 24.51
CA SER A 287 0.39 -24.36 25.95
C SER A 287 -1.10 -24.18 26.24
N ASP A 288 -1.84 -23.50 25.37
CA ASP A 288 -3.28 -23.26 25.49
C ASP A 288 -4.09 -24.55 25.69
N GLU A 289 -4.77 -24.69 26.84
CA GLU A 289 -5.58 -25.85 27.24
C GLU A 289 -6.79 -26.14 26.35
N GLU A 290 -7.24 -25.17 25.56
CA GLU A 290 -8.34 -25.39 24.64
C GLU A 290 -7.88 -26.14 23.37
N TYR A 291 -8.43 -27.34 23.19
CA TYR A 291 -8.28 -28.14 21.97
C TYR A 291 -9.66 -28.63 21.54
N SER A 292 -10.15 -28.15 20.39
CA SER A 292 -11.51 -28.40 19.91
C SER A 292 -11.51 -28.89 18.46
N SER A 293 -11.49 -30.22 18.28
CA SER A 293 -11.51 -30.83 16.94
C SER A 293 -12.72 -30.40 16.12
N ILE A 294 -13.88 -30.31 16.77
CA ILE A 294 -15.13 -29.96 16.10
C ILE A 294 -15.12 -28.53 15.59
N GLU A 295 -14.45 -27.62 16.30
CA GLU A 295 -14.35 -26.23 15.87
C GLU A 295 -13.55 -26.10 14.57
N TYR A 296 -12.43 -26.84 14.46
CA TYR A 296 -11.58 -26.82 13.27
C TYR A 296 -12.33 -27.36 12.06
N ARG A 297 -13.08 -28.46 12.24
CA ARG A 297 -13.90 -29.04 11.17
C ARG A 297 -15.04 -28.11 10.76
N ASN A 298 -15.80 -27.58 11.72
CA ASN A 298 -16.92 -26.67 11.45
C ASN A 298 -16.48 -25.41 10.70
N PHE A 299 -15.27 -24.91 10.99
CA PHE A 299 -14.69 -23.79 10.24
C PHE A 299 -14.51 -24.15 8.75
N ILE A 300 -13.99 -25.34 8.44
CA ILE A 300 -13.82 -25.78 7.05
C ILE A 300 -15.16 -26.05 6.40
N GLU A 301 -16.08 -26.74 7.08
CA GLU A 301 -17.41 -27.04 6.56
C GLU A 301 -18.20 -25.78 6.20
N LYS A 302 -18.16 -24.76 7.06
CA LYS A 302 -18.89 -23.52 6.84
C LYS A 302 -18.34 -22.65 5.72
N ASN A 303 -17.02 -22.67 5.49
CA ASN A 303 -16.37 -21.67 4.62
C ASN A 303 -15.77 -22.27 3.34
N TYR A 304 -15.48 -23.57 3.34
CA TYR A 304 -14.67 -24.23 2.31
C TYR A 304 -15.23 -25.62 1.96
N SER A 305 -16.52 -25.89 2.16
CA SER A 305 -17.11 -27.15 1.67
C SER A 305 -17.05 -27.22 0.14
N ILE A 306 -16.84 -28.42 -0.39
CA ILE A 306 -16.80 -28.62 -1.83
C ILE A 306 -18.15 -28.39 -2.51
N SER A 307 -19.25 -28.74 -1.84
CA SER A 307 -20.61 -28.52 -2.34
C SER A 307 -20.90 -27.04 -2.53
N ASP A 308 -20.58 -26.20 -1.55
CA ASP A 308 -20.84 -24.75 -1.64
C ASP A 308 -19.95 -24.08 -2.68
N THR A 309 -18.69 -24.53 -2.76
CA THR A 309 -17.73 -24.04 -3.76
C THR A 309 -18.20 -24.35 -5.17
N ASN A 310 -18.59 -25.60 -5.43
CA ASN A 310 -19.08 -26.03 -6.73
C ASN A 310 -20.39 -25.34 -7.11
N HIS A 311 -21.31 -25.16 -6.14
CA HIS A 311 -22.54 -24.42 -6.35
C HIS A 311 -22.28 -22.95 -6.73
N LYS A 312 -21.30 -22.29 -6.12
CA LYS A 312 -20.86 -20.93 -6.51
C LYS A 312 -20.28 -20.90 -7.92
N ILE A 313 -19.48 -21.91 -8.31
CA ILE A 313 -18.95 -22.01 -9.68
C ILE A 313 -20.10 -22.05 -10.69
N ILE A 314 -21.11 -22.91 -10.48
CA ILE A 314 -22.26 -22.98 -11.40
C ILE A 314 -23.02 -21.66 -11.41
N SER A 315 -23.51 -21.23 -10.25
CA SER A 315 -24.42 -20.09 -10.14
C SER A 315 -23.79 -18.75 -10.51
N GLU A 316 -22.51 -18.52 -10.21
CA GLU A 316 -21.85 -17.23 -10.42
C GLU A 316 -21.00 -17.17 -11.71
N ILE A 317 -20.44 -18.29 -12.16
CA ILE A 317 -19.52 -18.33 -13.30
C ILE A 317 -20.18 -18.91 -14.56
N ILE A 318 -20.86 -20.04 -14.44
CA ILE A 318 -21.39 -20.76 -15.60
C ILE A 318 -22.76 -20.22 -16.02
N GLU A 319 -23.68 -20.11 -15.06
CA GLU A 319 -25.09 -19.72 -15.26
C GLU A 319 -25.38 -18.26 -14.89
N GLY A 320 -24.48 -17.63 -14.14
CA GLY A 320 -24.63 -16.24 -13.71
C GLY A 320 -24.85 -15.31 -14.89
N LYS A 321 -25.94 -14.52 -14.86
CA LYS A 321 -26.07 -13.33 -15.73
C LYS A 321 -24.90 -12.41 -15.42
N ASP A 322 -24.37 -11.70 -16.41
CA ASP A 322 -23.39 -10.63 -16.19
C ASP A 322 -24.02 -9.55 -15.28
N THR A 323 -23.90 -9.77 -13.98
CA THR A 323 -24.40 -8.90 -12.94
C THR A 323 -23.43 -7.74 -12.85
N LYS A 324 -23.74 -6.68 -13.61
CA LYS A 324 -23.32 -5.31 -13.28
C LYS A 324 -23.98 -4.90 -11.96
N THR A 325 -23.57 -5.50 -10.84
CA THR A 325 -23.75 -5.06 -9.45
C THR A 325 -23.48 -6.24 -8.53
N GLN A 326 -22.20 -6.48 -8.23
CA GLN A 326 -21.84 -6.72 -6.84
C GLN A 326 -21.21 -5.44 -6.33
N GLN A 327 -21.73 -4.94 -5.23
CA GLN A 327 -21.21 -3.76 -4.56
C GLN A 327 -19.71 -3.97 -4.31
N ASN A 328 -18.93 -2.98 -4.76
CA ASN A 328 -17.50 -2.91 -4.59
C ASN A 328 -17.15 -2.91 -3.08
N HIS A 329 -16.95 -4.08 -2.49
CA HIS A 329 -16.55 -4.22 -1.10
C HIS A 329 -15.04 -3.95 -0.87
N ASN A 330 -14.25 -3.71 -1.94
CA ASN A 330 -12.79 -3.56 -1.85
C ASN A 330 -12.23 -2.25 -2.41
N LEU A 331 -13.07 -1.26 -2.74
CA LEU A 331 -12.57 0.07 -3.14
C LEU A 331 -12.15 0.85 -1.90
N ILE A 332 -11.03 1.56 -1.99
CA ILE A 332 -10.59 2.46 -0.93
C ILE A 332 -11.59 3.63 -0.88
N ASN A 333 -12.37 3.72 0.20
CA ASN A 333 -13.24 4.85 0.46
C ASN A 333 -12.43 6.02 1.01
N LEU A 334 -12.40 7.13 0.27
CA LEU A 334 -11.68 8.34 0.64
C LEU A 334 -12.60 9.46 1.13
N ASN A 335 -13.92 9.26 1.07
CA ASN A 335 -14.92 10.32 1.26
C ASN A 335 -14.83 10.98 2.65
N SER A 336 -14.56 10.21 3.70
CA SER A 336 -14.39 10.75 5.05
C SER A 336 -13.25 11.79 5.12
N GLU A 337 -12.11 11.48 4.51
CA GLU A 337 -10.96 12.37 4.45
C GLU A 337 -11.20 13.55 3.49
N ILE A 338 -11.77 13.30 2.30
CA ILE A 338 -12.12 14.35 1.31
C ILE A 338 -13.03 15.43 1.95
N SER A 339 -13.96 15.02 2.81
CA SER A 339 -14.91 15.93 3.46
C SER A 339 -14.25 16.98 4.37
N LEU A 340 -13.00 16.72 4.82
CA LEU A 340 -12.22 17.64 5.65
C LEU A 340 -11.70 18.86 4.85
N TYR A 341 -11.56 18.72 3.53
CA TYR A 341 -11.06 19.75 2.62
C TYR A 341 -12.20 20.64 2.15
N ASN A 342 -12.20 21.89 2.61
CA ASN A 342 -13.22 22.88 2.26
C ASN A 342 -12.68 24.29 2.53
N ASN A 343 -13.27 25.29 1.88
CA ASN A 343 -13.00 26.70 2.14
C ASN A 343 -13.75 27.20 3.41
N LYS A 344 -13.67 26.47 4.53
CA LYS A 344 -14.26 26.95 5.79
C LYS A 344 -13.35 27.99 6.43
N ILE A 345 -13.97 29.07 6.89
CA ILE A 345 -13.32 30.05 7.77
C ILE A 345 -13.04 29.35 9.11
N ILE A 346 -11.76 29.25 9.46
CA ILE A 346 -11.33 28.69 10.74
C ILE A 346 -11.32 29.83 11.77
N ASN A 347 -12.39 29.92 12.56
CA ASN A 347 -12.47 30.83 13.71
C ASN A 347 -11.72 30.24 14.90
N THR A 348 -10.39 30.29 14.87
CA THR A 348 -9.51 29.88 15.97
C THR A 348 -8.84 31.13 16.54
N GLN A 349 -8.75 31.21 17.86
CA GLN A 349 -8.08 32.30 18.55
C GLN A 349 -6.79 31.78 19.20
N GLY A 350 -5.73 32.58 19.17
CA GLY A 350 -4.47 32.28 19.84
C GLY A 350 -4.26 33.20 21.04
N LYS A 351 -3.94 32.61 22.19
CA LYS A 351 -3.56 33.35 23.40
C LYS A 351 -2.04 33.31 23.57
N LEU A 352 -1.42 34.47 23.80
CA LEU A 352 -0.02 34.53 24.23
C LEU A 352 0.09 33.99 25.66
N ILE A 353 0.87 32.93 25.84
CA ILE A 353 1.06 32.25 27.13
C ILE A 353 2.37 32.68 27.78
N TYR A 354 3.42 32.84 26.97
CA TYR A 354 4.75 33.22 27.44
C TYR A 354 5.44 34.10 26.40
N SER A 355 6.22 35.07 26.86
CA SER A 355 7.09 35.86 25.99
C SER A 355 8.37 36.28 26.72
N HIS A 356 9.49 36.16 26.02
CA HIS A 356 10.77 36.74 26.36
C HIS A 356 11.35 37.42 25.11
N SER A 357 11.99 38.58 25.26
CA SER A 357 12.55 39.32 24.13
C SER A 357 13.78 40.11 24.54
N ASN A 358 14.82 40.03 23.70
CA ASN A 358 16.02 40.86 23.71
C ASN A 358 16.08 41.64 22.38
N ILE A 359 16.57 42.89 22.42
CA ILE A 359 16.22 43.99 21.49
C ILE A 359 16.36 43.67 19.97
N GLU A 360 17.32 42.84 19.54
CA GLU A 360 17.59 42.60 18.11
C GLU A 360 16.95 41.29 17.61
N LYS A 361 16.22 41.38 16.48
CA LYS A 361 15.60 40.24 15.78
C LYS A 361 15.91 40.32 14.29
N GLU A 362 16.48 39.26 13.72
CA GLU A 362 16.81 39.22 12.29
C GLU A 362 16.08 38.13 11.51
N ILE A 363 15.75 37.00 12.16
CA ILE A 363 15.07 35.86 11.55
C ILE A 363 14.02 35.30 12.52
N THR A 364 12.84 34.97 12.01
CA THR A 364 11.78 34.30 12.77
C THR A 364 11.72 32.83 12.39
N VAL A 365 11.74 31.94 13.37
CA VAL A 365 11.47 30.51 13.20
C VAL A 365 10.16 30.18 13.90
N VAL A 366 9.26 29.46 13.23
CA VAL A 366 7.98 29.04 13.80
C VAL A 366 7.98 27.53 14.01
N THR A 367 7.50 27.07 15.16
CA THR A 367 7.36 25.64 15.47
C THR A 367 5.89 25.34 15.84
N PRO A 368 5.14 24.61 14.99
CA PRO A 368 3.82 24.12 15.35
C PRO A 368 3.95 22.93 16.30
N ILE A 369 3.11 22.87 17.34
CA ILE A 369 3.20 21.86 18.40
C ILE A 369 1.83 21.21 18.59
N TYR A 370 1.78 19.89 18.46
CA TYR A 370 0.64 19.09 18.90
C TYR A 370 1.15 17.75 19.41
N ASN A 371 1.00 17.51 20.71
CA ASN A 371 1.46 16.29 21.36
C ASN A 371 2.95 15.96 21.11
N GLY A 372 3.81 16.97 21.27
CA GLY A 372 5.24 16.92 20.95
C GLY A 372 6.15 16.83 22.18
N GLU A 373 5.63 16.50 23.37
CA GLU A 373 6.34 16.63 24.66
C GLU A 373 7.74 15.99 24.66
N ILE A 374 7.86 14.82 24.03
CA ILE A 374 9.11 14.04 23.99
C ILE A 374 10.20 14.68 23.12
N PHE A 375 9.84 15.57 22.20
CA PHE A 375 10.78 16.19 21.27
C PHE A 375 11.28 17.57 21.72
N LEU A 376 10.57 18.20 22.67
CA LEU A 376 10.82 19.59 23.06
C LEU A 376 12.25 19.85 23.54
N GLU A 377 12.85 18.94 24.31
CA GLU A 377 14.22 19.14 24.79
C GLU A 377 15.23 19.22 23.65
N ASN A 378 15.07 18.36 22.63
CA ASN A 378 15.98 18.31 21.50
C ASN A 378 15.89 19.59 20.67
N ILE A 379 14.68 20.07 20.37
CA ILE A 379 14.51 21.27 19.54
C ILE A 379 14.93 22.54 20.29
N PHE A 380 14.71 22.64 21.60
CA PHE A 380 15.27 23.72 22.42
C PHE A 380 16.80 23.73 22.40
N ASN A 381 17.44 22.57 22.46
CA ASN A 381 18.90 22.46 22.33
C ASN A 381 19.37 22.85 20.92
N SER A 382 18.65 22.44 19.87
CA SER A 382 18.97 22.77 18.47
C SER A 382 18.86 24.27 18.17
N ILE A 383 17.81 24.95 18.63
CA ILE A 383 17.68 26.41 18.48
C ILE A 383 18.69 27.15 19.38
N GLY A 384 18.89 26.67 20.62
CA GLY A 384 19.84 27.25 21.58
C GLY A 384 21.32 27.05 21.23
N SER A 385 21.64 26.18 20.28
CA SER A 385 22.99 25.98 19.76
C SER A 385 23.32 26.85 18.55
N GLN A 386 22.33 27.50 17.93
CA GLN A 386 22.57 28.32 16.74
C GLN A 386 23.52 29.50 17.03
N THR A 387 24.43 29.82 16.11
CA THR A 387 25.43 30.90 16.25
C THR A 387 24.78 32.27 16.43
N ILE A 388 23.65 32.50 15.76
CA ILE A 388 22.85 33.74 15.83
C ILE A 388 21.62 33.63 16.76
N LYS A 389 21.60 32.69 17.70
CA LYS A 389 20.47 32.44 18.64
C LYS A 389 19.94 33.68 19.37
N ASN A 390 20.79 34.68 19.62
CA ASN A 390 20.42 35.95 20.24
C ASN A 390 19.59 36.86 19.31
N LYS A 391 19.63 36.62 18.00
CA LYS A 391 18.89 37.36 16.95
C LYS A 391 17.70 36.59 16.38
N VAL A 392 17.45 35.38 16.90
CA VAL A 392 16.31 34.54 16.50
C VAL A 392 15.06 34.99 17.26
N GLU A 393 13.96 35.20 16.54
CA GLU A 393 12.60 35.20 17.07
C GLU A 393 12.01 33.80 16.93
N TRP A 394 11.89 33.07 18.03
CA TRP A 394 11.30 31.73 18.01
C TRP A 394 9.84 31.78 18.48
N ILE A 395 8.92 31.45 17.58
CA ILE A 395 7.48 31.42 17.86
C ILE A 395 7.02 29.97 17.92
N LEU A 396 6.66 29.51 19.11
CA LEU A 396 6.07 28.21 19.34
C LEU A 396 4.54 28.35 19.38
N VAL A 397 3.83 27.54 18.59
CA VAL A 397 2.36 27.58 18.51
C VAL A 397 1.80 26.22 18.90
N ASP A 398 1.30 26.13 20.13
CA ASP A 398 0.57 24.96 20.63
C ASP A 398 -0.83 24.90 20.01
N ASP A 399 -1.06 23.88 19.19
CA ASP A 399 -2.32 23.59 18.50
C ASP A 399 -3.28 22.80 19.39
N LYS A 400 -3.43 23.28 20.63
CA LYS A 400 -4.23 22.66 21.69
C LYS A 400 -3.80 21.21 21.96
N SER A 401 -2.54 21.02 22.36
CA SER A 401 -2.04 19.70 22.77
C SER A 401 -2.88 19.10 23.91
N THR A 402 -2.99 17.78 23.90
CA THR A 402 -3.69 16.99 24.92
C THR A 402 -2.73 16.37 25.93
N ASP A 403 -1.43 16.38 25.65
CA ASP A 403 -0.36 15.99 26.58
C ASP A 403 0.21 17.22 27.34
N ASN A 404 1.36 17.05 28.00
CA ASN A 404 1.99 18.11 28.78
C ASN A 404 2.90 19.04 27.94
N SER A 405 2.74 19.05 26.60
CA SER A 405 3.58 19.85 25.68
C SER A 405 3.60 21.33 26.04
N LEU A 406 2.44 21.96 26.27
CA LEU A 406 2.36 23.40 26.52
C LEU A 406 3.14 23.81 27.78
N ASN A 407 2.93 23.11 28.90
CA ASN A 407 3.63 23.40 30.16
C ASN A 407 5.14 23.17 30.02
N LYS A 408 5.53 22.08 29.35
CA LYS A 408 6.95 21.78 29.10
C LYS A 408 7.61 22.84 28.22
N CYS A 409 6.90 23.37 27.21
CA CYS A 409 7.39 24.50 26.39
C CYS A 409 7.66 25.73 27.26
N VAL A 410 6.73 26.11 28.14
CA VAL A 410 6.89 27.26 29.04
C VAL A 410 8.09 27.05 29.97
N SER A 411 8.18 25.88 30.62
CA SER A 411 9.30 25.56 31.52
C SER A 411 10.66 25.59 30.81
N LEU A 412 10.74 25.04 29.60
CA LEU A 412 11.98 25.07 28.80
C LEU A 412 12.32 26.48 28.30
N ALA A 413 11.32 27.30 27.98
CA ALA A 413 11.54 28.69 27.59
C ALA A 413 12.11 29.52 28.75
N GLU A 414 11.56 29.37 29.96
CA GLU A 414 12.10 30.01 31.16
C GLU A 414 13.55 29.59 31.43
N LYS A 415 13.85 28.28 31.31
CA LYS A 415 15.20 27.72 31.50
C LYS A 415 16.21 28.20 30.44
N ASN A 416 15.75 28.53 29.24
CA ASN A 416 16.62 28.90 28.10
C ASN A 416 16.53 30.38 27.70
N LYS A 417 15.88 31.24 28.51
CA LYS A 417 15.73 32.67 28.23
C LYS A 417 17.07 33.39 27.99
N ASP A 418 18.13 32.98 28.69
CA ASP A 418 19.46 33.60 28.55
C ASP A 418 20.25 33.03 27.36
N LYS A 419 19.74 31.96 26.71
CA LYS A 419 20.37 31.31 25.55
C LYS A 419 19.72 31.71 24.22
N ILE A 420 18.40 31.86 24.19
CA ILE A 420 17.63 32.15 22.98
C ILE A 420 17.06 33.56 23.10
N GLY A 421 17.41 34.44 22.16
CA GLY A 421 17.21 35.87 22.29
C GLY A 421 15.74 36.29 22.41
N ASN A 422 14.84 35.61 21.70
CA ASN A 422 13.43 35.94 21.71
C ASN A 422 12.58 34.66 21.60
N ILE A 423 11.66 34.45 22.54
CA ILE A 423 10.74 33.31 22.56
C ILE A 423 9.33 33.83 22.76
N LYS A 424 8.39 33.41 21.91
CA LYS A 424 6.95 33.62 22.11
C LYS A 424 6.23 32.27 22.04
N ILE A 425 5.38 31.99 23.02
CA ILE A 425 4.56 30.78 23.05
C ILE A 425 3.09 31.19 22.98
N TYR A 426 2.41 30.70 21.96
CA TYR A 426 0.97 30.85 21.80
C TYR A 426 0.29 29.51 21.99
N SER A 427 -0.91 29.51 22.57
CA SER A 427 -1.80 28.34 22.58
C SER A 427 -3.10 28.69 21.88
N LEU A 428 -3.50 27.83 20.94
CA LEU A 428 -4.74 27.95 20.21
C LEU A 428 -5.91 27.44 21.06
N ASP A 429 -7.09 28.06 20.91
CA ASP A 429 -8.29 27.70 21.66
C ASP A 429 -8.87 26.32 21.27
N LYS A 430 -8.50 25.81 20.09
CA LYS A 430 -8.83 24.46 19.60
C LYS A 430 -7.78 23.93 18.63
N ASN A 431 -7.74 22.60 18.49
CA ASN A 431 -6.91 21.95 17.48
C ASN A 431 -7.40 22.33 16.06
N SER A 432 -6.54 23.05 15.36
CA SER A 432 -6.75 23.64 14.03
C SER A 432 -5.75 23.13 13.00
N ARG A 433 -4.88 22.20 13.41
CA ARG A 433 -3.88 21.48 12.63
C ARG A 433 -2.64 22.31 12.29
N ALA A 434 -1.57 21.62 11.90
CA ALA A 434 -0.23 22.18 11.71
C ALA A 434 -0.17 23.37 10.74
N ILE A 435 -0.89 23.32 9.60
CA ILE A 435 -0.86 24.42 8.61
C ILE A 435 -1.48 25.70 9.19
N TYR A 436 -2.53 25.58 10.02
CA TYR A 436 -3.11 26.74 10.69
C TYR A 436 -2.15 27.31 11.74
N ALA A 437 -1.56 26.45 12.58
CA ALA A 437 -0.57 26.86 13.58
C ALA A 437 0.63 27.59 12.93
N LEU A 438 1.11 27.09 11.79
CA LEU A 438 2.13 27.74 10.97
C LEU A 438 1.66 29.09 10.42
N LYS A 439 0.48 29.18 9.78
CA LYS A 439 -0.08 30.45 9.29
C LYS A 439 -0.18 31.48 10.42
N PHE A 440 -0.68 31.06 11.58
CA PHE A 440 -0.79 31.90 12.77
C PHE A 440 0.58 32.42 13.23
N GLY A 441 1.56 31.53 13.41
CA GLY A 441 2.91 31.94 13.83
C GLY A 441 3.61 32.85 12.83
N PHE A 442 3.45 32.57 11.52
CA PHE A 442 4.00 33.41 10.45
C PHE A 442 3.38 34.82 10.42
N ASN A 443 2.10 34.94 10.78
CA ASN A 443 1.44 36.25 10.91
C ASN A 443 1.93 37.03 12.13
N MET A 444 2.37 36.34 13.18
CA MET A 444 2.95 36.95 14.39
C MET A 444 4.44 37.29 14.26
N ALA A 445 5.11 36.79 13.21
CA ALA A 445 6.52 37.04 12.96
C ALA A 445 6.80 38.53 12.73
N GLU A 446 7.83 39.08 13.36
CA GLU A 446 8.19 40.50 13.23
C GLU A 446 9.31 40.77 12.22
N THR A 447 10.08 39.75 11.86
CA THR A 447 11.27 39.88 11.02
C THR A 447 10.96 39.83 9.52
N ASN A 448 11.98 40.14 8.70
CA ASN A 448 11.90 40.08 7.24
C ASN A 448 12.23 38.69 6.66
N TYR A 449 12.71 37.75 7.48
CA TYR A 449 13.10 36.41 7.06
C TYR A 449 12.46 35.38 7.99
N ILE A 450 11.70 34.45 7.42
CA ILE A 450 10.82 33.57 8.18
C ILE A 450 10.98 32.14 7.72
N GLY A 451 11.04 31.21 8.66
CA GLY A 451 11.10 29.78 8.40
C GLY A 451 10.31 29.00 9.45
N TRP A 452 10.25 27.68 9.28
CA TRP A 452 9.65 26.81 10.26
C TRP A 452 10.50 25.58 10.48
N ILE A 453 10.27 24.93 11.61
CA ILE A 453 10.84 23.64 11.94
C ILE A 453 9.79 22.84 12.69
N SER A 454 9.57 21.59 12.27
CA SER A 454 8.66 20.69 12.97
C SER A 454 9.18 20.42 14.39
N VAL A 455 8.28 20.21 15.35
CA VAL A 455 8.66 19.98 16.76
C VAL A 455 9.57 18.76 16.94
N ASP A 456 9.46 17.80 16.03
CA ASP A 456 10.26 16.57 15.96
C ASP A 456 11.51 16.68 15.07
N ASP A 457 11.76 17.79 14.38
CA ASP A 457 12.95 17.97 13.53
C ASP A 457 14.03 18.83 14.22
N LEU A 458 15.27 18.80 13.71
CA LEU A 458 16.40 19.56 14.29
C LEU A 458 17.28 20.22 13.21
N TYR A 459 17.78 21.43 13.48
CA TYR A 459 18.96 21.96 12.81
C TYR A 459 20.20 21.30 13.43
N VAL A 460 20.97 20.58 12.62
CA VAL A 460 22.15 19.84 13.08
C VAL A 460 23.35 20.78 13.18
N ASP A 461 23.57 21.57 12.14
CA ASP A 461 24.67 22.54 12.09
C ASP A 461 24.32 23.82 12.87
N ALA A 462 25.26 24.30 13.68
CA ALA A 462 25.07 25.46 14.55
C ALA A 462 24.99 26.78 13.76
N ASP A 463 25.56 26.85 12.57
CA ASP A 463 25.59 28.06 11.73
C ASP A 463 24.53 28.05 10.60
N LYS A 464 23.54 27.15 10.68
CA LYS A 464 22.51 27.00 9.64
C LYS A 464 21.72 28.29 9.42
N LEU A 465 21.13 28.84 10.47
CA LEU A 465 20.31 30.06 10.36
C LEU A 465 21.16 31.29 9.96
N GLU A 466 22.43 31.34 10.35
CA GLU A 466 23.36 32.41 9.96
C GLU A 466 23.67 32.35 8.46
N GLN A 467 23.97 31.14 7.95
CA GLN A 467 24.24 30.91 6.54
C GLN A 467 23.03 31.25 5.66
N ASP A 468 21.83 30.81 6.04
CA ASP A 468 20.60 31.12 5.30
C ASP A 468 20.35 32.62 5.23
N LEU A 469 20.52 33.30 6.36
CA LEU A 469 20.30 34.73 6.46
C LEU A 469 21.30 35.49 5.60
N TYR A 470 22.57 35.06 5.56
CA TYR A 470 23.59 35.59 4.68
C TYR A 470 23.20 35.43 3.20
N LEU A 471 22.75 34.24 2.80
CA LEU A 471 22.31 33.95 1.42
C LEU A 471 21.12 34.81 1.01
N LEU A 472 20.11 34.97 1.87
CA LEU A 472 18.94 35.80 1.59
C LEU A 472 19.28 37.29 1.52
N LYS A 473 20.02 37.82 2.50
CA LYS A 473 20.35 39.25 2.59
C LYS A 473 21.31 39.72 1.50
N ASN A 474 22.40 38.98 1.29
CA ASN A 474 23.56 39.49 0.54
C ASN A 474 23.60 39.00 -0.91
N LYS A 475 22.84 37.95 -1.26
CA LYS A 475 22.82 37.37 -2.61
C LYS A 475 21.48 37.52 -3.33
N ASN A 476 20.52 38.22 -2.71
CA ASN A 476 19.21 38.58 -3.31
C ASN A 476 18.41 37.34 -3.78
N TYR A 477 18.39 36.31 -2.95
CA TYR A 477 17.51 35.14 -3.10
C TYR A 477 16.22 35.31 -2.31
N ASP A 478 15.16 34.65 -2.76
CA ASP A 478 13.85 34.68 -2.11
C ASP A 478 13.68 33.56 -1.08
N ILE A 479 14.32 32.42 -1.32
CA ILE A 479 14.14 31.17 -0.57
C ILE A 479 15.48 30.44 -0.46
N VAL A 480 15.82 29.97 0.75
CA VAL A 480 16.94 29.06 1.01
C VAL A 480 16.41 27.72 1.53
N PHE A 481 17.05 26.63 1.15
CA PHE A 481 16.83 25.29 1.71
C PHE A 481 18.16 24.56 1.92
N SER A 482 18.15 23.52 2.74
CA SER A 482 19.35 22.74 2.99
C SER A 482 19.51 21.57 2.03
N ASN A 483 20.72 21.36 1.50
CA ASN A 483 20.99 20.26 0.56
C ASN A 483 21.31 18.92 1.22
N LYS A 484 21.46 18.89 2.55
CA LYS A 484 21.67 17.66 3.33
C LYS A 484 20.53 17.43 4.33
N MET A 485 20.12 16.18 4.44
CA MET A 485 19.14 15.74 5.43
C MET A 485 19.59 14.43 6.06
N ILE A 486 19.48 14.31 7.37
CA ILE A 486 19.58 13.02 8.06
C ILE A 486 18.16 12.55 8.36
N LEU A 487 17.79 11.35 7.92
CA LEU A 487 16.48 10.75 8.20
C LEU A 487 16.64 9.54 9.13
N GLY A 488 15.97 9.56 10.29
CA GLY A 488 16.07 8.45 11.24
C GLY A 488 15.25 8.66 12.53
N THR A 489 15.33 7.72 13.47
CA THR A 489 14.72 7.85 14.80
C THR A 489 15.56 8.69 15.76
N ASN A 490 16.86 8.83 15.48
CA ASN A 490 17.79 9.73 16.15
C ASN A 490 18.92 10.13 15.16
N ILE A 491 19.65 11.21 15.49
CA ILE A 491 20.72 11.74 14.62
C ILE A 491 21.84 10.70 14.41
N THR A 492 22.22 9.95 15.45
CA THR A 492 23.38 9.05 15.41
C THR A 492 23.19 7.82 14.51
N ASN A 493 21.95 7.35 14.34
CA ASN A 493 21.63 6.18 13.53
C ASN A 493 20.87 6.52 12.24
N GLY A 494 20.68 7.82 11.96
CA GLY A 494 19.96 8.27 10.78
C GLY A 494 20.78 8.10 9.50
N ALA A 495 20.09 7.89 8.38
CA ALA A 495 20.71 7.85 7.07
C ALA A 495 20.92 9.28 6.56
N LEU A 496 22.16 9.62 6.18
CA LEU A 496 22.50 10.89 5.55
C LEU A 496 22.13 10.86 4.06
N TYR A 497 21.33 11.83 3.63
CA TYR A 497 20.94 12.08 2.26
C TYR A 497 21.53 13.41 1.81
N ASN A 498 22.31 13.36 0.73
CA ASN A 498 22.76 14.55 0.02
C ASN A 498 21.94 14.68 -1.26
N MET A 499 21.43 15.88 -1.53
CA MET A 499 20.68 16.14 -2.76
C MET A 499 21.61 16.06 -3.98
N ASP A 500 21.14 15.38 -5.04
CA ASP A 500 21.89 15.25 -6.29
C ASP A 500 22.14 16.62 -6.95
N ASN A 501 23.34 16.82 -7.49
CA ASN A 501 23.74 18.08 -8.11
C ASN A 501 22.83 18.49 -9.29
N ASN A 502 22.28 17.55 -10.04
CA ASN A 502 21.34 17.86 -11.13
C ASN A 502 20.02 18.39 -10.57
N ILE A 503 19.57 17.89 -9.41
CA ILE A 503 18.38 18.39 -8.72
C ILE A 503 18.67 19.78 -8.14
N LEU A 504 19.82 20.00 -7.53
CA LEU A 504 20.22 21.32 -7.03
C LEU A 504 20.28 22.37 -8.14
N ASN A 505 20.86 22.01 -9.29
CA ASN A 505 20.90 22.85 -10.48
C ASN A 505 19.49 23.09 -11.04
N LEU A 506 18.63 22.06 -11.05
CA LEU A 506 17.24 22.20 -11.48
C LEU A 506 16.48 23.19 -10.60
N MET A 507 16.57 23.07 -9.28
CA MET A 507 15.83 23.93 -8.34
C MET A 507 16.29 25.40 -8.42
N GLN A 508 17.56 25.65 -8.75
CA GLN A 508 18.12 26.98 -8.97
C GLN A 508 17.94 27.52 -10.40
N SER A 509 17.48 26.69 -11.34
CA SER A 509 17.29 27.12 -12.74
C SER A 509 16.08 28.05 -12.91
N ASP A 510 16.08 28.81 -14.00
CA ASP A 510 14.93 29.65 -14.40
C ASP A 510 13.82 28.84 -15.10
N ASN A 511 13.95 27.51 -15.22
CA ASN A 511 12.96 26.69 -15.92
C ASN A 511 11.80 26.29 -15.01
N THR A 512 10.83 27.19 -14.89
CA THR A 512 9.62 27.04 -14.07
C THR A 512 8.86 25.75 -14.35
N MET A 513 8.60 25.41 -15.62
CA MET A 513 7.84 24.21 -15.97
C MET A 513 8.60 22.93 -15.64
N LYS A 514 9.92 22.88 -15.84
CA LYS A 514 10.74 21.71 -15.49
C LYS A 514 10.81 21.50 -13.97
N LYS A 515 10.99 22.58 -13.20
CA LYS A 515 10.93 22.54 -11.73
C LYS A 515 9.58 22.02 -11.24
N LEU A 516 8.50 22.54 -11.79
CA LEU A 516 7.14 22.17 -11.40
C LEU A 516 6.77 20.75 -11.82
N ALA A 517 7.18 20.34 -13.03
CA ALA A 517 7.08 18.96 -13.48
C ALA A 517 7.76 18.06 -12.46
N TYR A 518 9.03 18.32 -12.13
CA TYR A 518 9.79 17.51 -11.16
C TYR A 518 9.07 17.42 -9.80
N LEU A 519 8.68 18.58 -9.26
CA LEU A 519 8.04 18.69 -7.97
C LEU A 519 6.71 17.89 -7.89
N SER A 520 6.05 17.64 -9.01
CA SER A 520 4.77 16.92 -9.07
C SER A 520 4.88 15.44 -8.68
N TYR A 521 6.01 14.77 -8.92
CA TYR A 521 6.22 13.37 -8.51
C TYR A 521 7.25 13.19 -7.39
N SER A 522 8.16 14.15 -7.20
CA SER A 522 9.20 14.09 -6.17
C SER A 522 9.38 15.44 -5.50
N ASN A 523 9.30 15.51 -4.16
CA ASN A 523 9.71 16.70 -3.41
C ASN A 523 11.08 16.42 -2.78
N PRO A 524 12.17 17.04 -3.31
CA PRO A 524 13.50 16.81 -2.76
C PRO A 524 13.80 17.69 -1.55
N ILE A 525 12.97 18.70 -1.25
CA ILE A 525 13.24 19.68 -0.20
C ILE A 525 12.47 19.34 1.07
N ASN A 526 13.18 19.22 2.19
CA ASN A 526 12.58 19.09 3.51
C ASN A 526 11.97 20.43 3.95
N GLY A 527 10.70 20.42 4.36
CA GLY A 527 9.98 21.63 4.78
C GLY A 527 10.64 22.38 5.93
N SER A 528 11.14 21.67 6.95
CA SER A 528 11.84 22.25 8.10
C SER A 528 13.18 22.91 7.75
N SER A 529 13.70 22.71 6.53
CA SER A 529 14.91 23.40 6.06
C SER A 529 14.64 24.78 5.46
N LEU A 530 13.39 25.09 5.11
CA LEU A 530 13.06 26.27 4.30
C LEU A 530 13.06 27.57 5.11
N ILE A 531 13.81 28.56 4.61
CA ILE A 531 13.71 29.97 5.03
C ILE A 531 13.31 30.82 3.84
N PHE A 532 12.28 31.65 4.03
CA PHE A 532 11.74 32.59 3.04
C PHE A 532 12.05 34.03 3.43
N SER A 533 12.24 34.90 2.44
CA SER A 533 11.93 36.31 2.67
C SER A 533 10.43 36.47 2.94
N LYS A 534 10.05 37.29 3.92
CA LYS A 534 8.64 37.54 4.26
C LYS A 534 7.86 38.11 3.07
N LYS A 535 8.55 38.83 2.18
CA LYS A 535 8.01 39.31 0.91
C LYS A 535 7.67 38.14 -0.04
N ALA A 536 8.57 37.18 -0.21
CA ALA A 536 8.34 35.97 -1.00
C ALA A 536 7.16 35.15 -0.48
N TYR A 537 7.14 34.87 0.84
CA TYR A 537 6.03 34.16 1.47
C TYR A 537 4.67 34.85 1.23
N LYS A 538 4.61 36.18 1.37
CA LYS A 538 3.38 36.95 1.10
C LYS A 538 2.96 36.89 -0.37
N LYS A 539 3.91 36.95 -1.32
CA LYS A 539 3.59 36.79 -2.75
C LYS A 539 2.97 35.42 -3.05
N CYS A 540 3.42 34.36 -2.37
CA CYS A 540 2.82 33.03 -2.46
C CYS A 540 1.43 32.93 -1.81
N GLY A 541 0.89 34.01 -1.23
CA GLY A 541 -0.37 33.98 -0.49
C GLY A 541 -0.28 33.31 0.90
N GLY A 542 0.93 32.95 1.33
CA GLY A 542 1.19 32.24 2.58
C GLY A 542 0.58 30.84 2.67
N PHE A 543 0.65 30.24 3.87
CA PHE A 543 0.09 28.92 4.14
C PHE A 543 -1.43 28.88 3.88
N ASP A 544 -1.86 27.86 3.17
CA ASP A 544 -3.26 27.66 2.82
C ASP A 544 -3.96 26.70 3.80
N THR A 545 -4.76 27.26 4.71
CA THR A 545 -5.45 26.49 5.75
C THR A 545 -6.54 25.56 5.22
N SER A 546 -6.94 25.69 3.95
CA SER A 546 -7.86 24.74 3.30
C SER A 546 -7.21 23.38 2.99
N LEU A 547 -5.88 23.30 3.02
CA LEU A 547 -5.09 22.07 2.83
C LEU A 547 -4.93 21.24 4.11
N VAL A 548 -5.60 21.63 5.20
CA VAL A 548 -5.71 20.83 6.42
C VAL A 548 -4.33 20.62 7.08
N SER A 549 -3.68 19.48 6.89
CA SER A 549 -2.40 19.12 7.53
C SER A 549 -1.40 18.47 6.58
N VAL A 550 -1.65 18.49 5.28
CA VAL A 550 -0.88 17.76 4.27
C VAL A 550 -0.36 18.73 3.21
N ASP A 551 0.90 18.54 2.80
CA ASP A 551 1.51 19.21 1.64
C ASP A 551 1.51 20.75 1.64
N GLY A 552 1.46 21.38 2.83
CA GLY A 552 1.53 22.85 2.93
C GLY A 552 2.87 23.44 2.47
N ASP A 553 3.96 22.70 2.66
CA ASP A 553 5.29 23.03 2.15
C ASP A 553 5.35 22.93 0.62
N TRP A 554 4.80 21.86 0.05
CA TRP A 554 4.70 21.65 -1.38
C TRP A 554 3.85 22.74 -2.07
N ASP A 555 2.73 23.13 -1.47
CA ASP A 555 1.88 24.23 -1.95
C ASP A 555 2.66 25.55 -2.05
N LEU A 556 3.40 25.91 -0.99
CA LEU A 556 4.26 27.10 -1.00
C LEU A 556 5.37 27.02 -2.06
N LEU A 557 6.04 25.87 -2.16
CA LEU A 557 7.11 25.65 -3.14
C LEU A 557 6.60 25.76 -4.58
N SER A 558 5.48 25.13 -4.89
CA SER A 558 4.88 25.15 -6.23
C SER A 558 4.44 26.57 -6.64
N LYS A 559 3.82 27.32 -5.72
CA LYS A 559 3.46 28.73 -5.93
C LYS A 559 4.69 29.62 -6.10
N ALA A 560 5.75 29.39 -5.30
CA ALA A 560 7.02 30.11 -5.42
C ALA A 560 7.69 29.86 -6.77
N ILE A 561 7.70 28.61 -7.25
CA ILE A 561 8.20 28.26 -8.58
C ILE A 561 7.41 29.01 -9.66
N LEU A 562 6.08 28.99 -9.59
CA LEU A 562 5.21 29.66 -10.56
C LEU A 562 5.37 31.20 -10.57
N LEU A 563 5.74 31.79 -9.44
CA LEU A 563 6.08 33.21 -9.31
C LEU A 563 7.52 33.53 -9.74
N ASN A 564 8.26 32.54 -10.23
CA ASN A 564 9.68 32.61 -10.58
C ASN A 564 10.55 33.20 -9.46
N LEU A 565 10.27 32.80 -8.22
CA LEU A 565 11.09 33.20 -7.07
C LEU A 565 12.45 32.49 -7.11
N LYS A 566 13.48 33.17 -6.61
CA LYS A 566 14.87 32.69 -6.67
C LYS A 566 15.19 31.79 -5.50
N PHE A 567 15.50 30.53 -5.79
CA PHE A 567 15.93 29.53 -4.82
C PHE A 567 17.46 29.47 -4.77
N ILE A 568 17.99 29.16 -3.59
CA ILE A 568 19.39 28.76 -3.38
C ILE A 568 19.43 27.68 -2.31
N HIS A 569 20.49 26.88 -2.29
CA HIS A 569 20.71 25.95 -1.19
C HIS A 569 21.92 26.35 -0.34
N ASP A 570 21.87 25.98 0.93
CA ASP A 570 23.05 25.91 1.79
C ASP A 570 23.72 24.52 1.68
N ASP A 571 24.79 24.29 2.45
CA ASP A 571 25.45 22.98 2.61
C ASP A 571 25.25 22.36 4.01
N LYS A 572 24.25 22.85 4.73
CA LYS A 572 23.90 22.53 6.11
C LYS A 572 22.97 21.34 6.15
N THR A 573 22.83 20.78 7.36
CA THR A 573 22.14 19.53 7.61
C THR A 573 20.95 19.76 8.52
N VAL A 574 19.80 19.25 8.08
CA VAL A 574 18.59 19.16 8.90
C VAL A 574 18.34 17.70 9.23
N PHE A 575 17.98 17.42 10.49
CA PHE A 575 17.53 16.11 10.91
C PHE A 575 16.01 16.03 10.78
N ASN A 576 15.55 15.09 9.97
CA ASN A 576 14.15 14.73 9.84
C ASN A 576 13.88 13.46 10.64
N THR A 577 13.07 13.56 11.69
CA THR A 577 12.75 12.40 12.50
C THR A 577 11.84 11.45 11.72
N SER A 578 11.90 10.15 11.99
CA SER A 578 10.90 9.17 11.56
C SER A 578 10.29 8.50 12.77
N HIS A 579 8.99 8.70 12.98
CA HIS A 579 8.24 8.07 14.07
C HIS A 579 6.80 7.69 13.64
N PRO A 580 6.11 6.76 14.34
CA PRO A 580 4.81 6.24 13.90
C PRO A 580 3.69 7.27 13.80
N ASN A 581 3.74 8.33 14.62
CA ASN A 581 2.67 9.32 14.74
C ASN A 581 2.73 10.46 13.70
N GLN A 582 3.66 10.40 12.74
CA GLN A 582 3.80 11.45 11.72
C GLN A 582 2.67 11.40 10.69
N THR A 583 2.26 12.59 10.20
CA THR A 583 1.25 12.70 9.13
C THR A 583 1.65 11.92 7.88
N SER A 584 2.95 11.90 7.54
CA SER A 584 3.50 11.18 6.38
C SER A 584 3.31 9.65 6.44
N LYS A 585 3.04 9.08 7.62
CA LYS A 585 2.73 7.64 7.79
C LYS A 585 1.26 7.31 7.55
N SER A 586 0.38 8.32 7.42
CA SER A 586 -1.04 8.11 7.14
C SER A 586 -1.32 8.08 5.63
N THR A 587 -1.43 6.87 5.08
CA THR A 587 -1.66 6.64 3.64
C THR A 587 -2.88 7.39 3.10
N ILE A 588 -4.02 7.36 3.80
CA ILE A 588 -5.26 8.00 3.33
C ILE A 588 -5.11 9.53 3.28
N LYS A 589 -4.57 10.15 4.34
CA LYS A 589 -4.32 11.61 4.38
C LYS A 589 -3.39 12.04 3.25
N MET A 590 -2.29 11.30 3.05
CA MET A 590 -1.33 11.58 2.00
C MET A 590 -1.95 11.40 0.60
N ILE A 591 -2.74 10.35 0.36
CA ILE A 591 -3.43 10.16 -0.93
C ILE A 591 -4.40 11.30 -1.21
N VAL A 592 -5.20 11.76 -0.25
CA VAL A 592 -6.17 12.83 -0.51
C VAL A 592 -5.47 14.20 -0.63
N GLY A 593 -4.74 14.62 0.40
CA GLY A 593 -4.18 15.97 0.48
C GLY A 593 -3.12 16.26 -0.58
N SER A 594 -2.20 15.32 -0.83
CA SER A 594 -1.12 15.53 -1.81
C SER A 594 -1.64 15.62 -3.24
N ASN A 595 -2.71 14.88 -3.57
CA ASN A 595 -3.33 14.91 -4.89
C ASN A 595 -4.21 16.16 -5.06
N ILE A 596 -5.00 16.56 -4.04
CA ILE A 596 -5.74 17.84 -4.09
C ILE A 596 -4.78 19.00 -4.39
N THR A 597 -3.68 19.09 -3.64
CA THR A 597 -2.72 20.19 -3.77
C THR A 597 -2.09 20.25 -5.16
N ARG A 598 -1.64 19.11 -5.70
CA ARG A 598 -1.08 19.03 -7.06
C ARG A 598 -2.09 19.34 -8.15
N LEU A 599 -3.33 18.86 -7.99
CA LEU A 599 -4.39 19.06 -8.99
C LEU A 599 -4.81 20.52 -9.10
N ARG A 600 -4.72 21.32 -8.03
CA ARG A 600 -4.91 22.78 -8.10
C ARG A 600 -3.96 23.42 -9.09
N ILE A 601 -2.68 23.05 -9.00
CA ILE A 601 -1.66 23.54 -9.91
C ILE A 601 -1.87 23.00 -11.32
N LEU A 602 -2.24 21.73 -11.48
CA LEU A 602 -2.57 21.16 -12.79
C LEU A 602 -3.73 21.89 -13.46
N ASN A 603 -4.79 22.20 -12.71
CA ASN A 603 -5.94 22.96 -13.20
C ASN A 603 -5.55 24.39 -13.59
N LEU A 604 -4.66 25.02 -12.83
CA LEU A 604 -4.09 26.32 -13.18
C LEU A 604 -3.29 26.25 -14.49
N LEU A 605 -2.40 25.27 -14.67
CA LEU A 605 -1.63 25.09 -15.90
C LEU A 605 -2.54 24.87 -17.11
N LYS A 606 -3.60 24.07 -16.94
CA LYS A 606 -4.62 23.85 -17.98
C LYS A 606 -5.32 25.15 -18.36
N LYS A 607 -5.74 25.94 -17.37
CA LYS A 607 -6.41 27.23 -17.59
C LYS A 607 -5.56 28.22 -18.40
N HIS A 608 -4.23 28.18 -18.22
CA HIS A 608 -3.29 29.07 -18.89
C HIS A 608 -2.56 28.44 -20.08
N GLY A 609 -2.96 27.26 -20.58
CA GLY A 609 -2.37 26.66 -21.79
C GLY A 609 -0.95 26.11 -21.63
N ASN A 610 -0.44 25.95 -20.41
CA ASN A 610 0.94 25.54 -20.13
C ASN A 610 1.15 24.00 -20.05
N MET A 611 0.12 23.22 -20.40
CA MET A 611 0.16 21.76 -20.28
C MET A 611 1.20 21.09 -21.19
N LYS A 612 1.41 21.62 -22.40
CA LYS A 612 2.32 20.98 -23.37
C LYS A 612 3.77 20.96 -22.87
N ASP A 613 4.25 22.10 -22.37
CA ASP A 613 5.61 22.21 -21.86
C ASP A 613 5.78 21.44 -20.55
N PHE A 614 4.77 21.44 -19.70
CA PHE A 614 4.75 20.60 -18.50
C PHE A 614 4.88 19.11 -18.84
N LEU A 615 4.06 18.59 -19.77
CA LEU A 615 4.08 17.18 -20.17
C LEU A 615 5.42 16.79 -20.81
N LYS A 616 6.02 17.67 -21.60
CA LYS A 616 7.35 17.45 -22.19
C LYS A 616 8.39 17.13 -21.11
N PHE A 617 8.37 17.85 -19.97
CA PHE A 617 9.33 17.59 -18.89
C PHE A 617 8.98 16.33 -18.09
N ILE A 618 7.70 15.98 -17.92
CA ILE A 618 7.32 14.69 -17.33
C ILE A 618 7.84 13.52 -18.18
N GLU A 619 7.79 13.65 -19.51
CA GLU A 619 8.37 12.67 -20.44
C GLU A 619 9.91 12.65 -20.37
N GLU A 620 10.56 13.82 -20.30
CA GLU A 620 12.02 13.93 -20.16
C GLU A 620 12.53 13.22 -18.89
N PHE A 621 11.76 13.27 -17.80
CA PHE A 621 12.08 12.52 -16.57
C PHE A 621 11.70 11.04 -16.63
N ASN A 622 11.16 10.57 -17.76
CA ASN A 622 10.66 9.22 -17.98
C ASN A 622 9.58 8.80 -16.95
N TRP A 623 8.68 9.71 -16.59
CA TRP A 623 7.65 9.44 -15.56
C TRP A 623 6.34 8.90 -16.10
N PHE A 624 6.18 8.79 -17.42
CA PHE A 624 5.07 8.06 -18.04
C PHE A 624 5.31 6.55 -18.08
N ASN A 625 5.74 5.97 -16.96
CA ASN A 625 5.82 4.52 -16.78
C ASN A 625 5.01 4.10 -15.55
N ASP A 626 4.56 2.85 -15.51
CA ASP A 626 3.67 2.38 -14.46
C ASP A 626 4.22 2.58 -13.04
N SER A 627 5.53 2.38 -12.82
CA SER A 627 6.13 2.59 -11.50
C SER A 627 5.97 4.03 -11.03
N CYS A 628 6.29 5.00 -11.90
CA CYS A 628 6.20 6.43 -11.59
C CYS A 628 4.75 6.91 -11.45
N LEU A 629 3.85 6.48 -12.34
CA LEU A 629 2.43 6.86 -12.28
C LEU A 629 1.77 6.37 -10.97
N ASN A 630 2.22 5.24 -10.42
CA ASN A 630 1.75 4.73 -9.14
C ASN A 630 2.29 5.50 -7.92
N ILE A 631 3.32 6.36 -8.05
CA ILE A 631 3.81 7.22 -6.95
C ILE A 631 2.72 8.24 -6.57
N ARG A 632 1.99 8.76 -7.57
CA ARG A 632 0.91 9.74 -7.41
C ARG A 632 -0.30 9.32 -8.25
N PRO A 633 -1.07 8.30 -7.82
CA PRO A 633 -2.02 7.61 -8.68
C PRO A 633 -3.19 8.50 -9.14
N ILE A 634 -3.76 9.30 -8.23
CA ILE A 634 -4.93 10.14 -8.54
C ILE A 634 -4.52 11.37 -9.37
N PHE A 635 -3.37 11.96 -9.09
CA PHE A 635 -2.78 13.03 -9.90
C PHE A 635 -2.51 12.53 -11.33
N SER A 636 -1.84 11.39 -11.46
CA SER A 636 -1.53 10.76 -12.75
C SER A 636 -2.79 10.45 -13.55
N TYR A 637 -3.81 9.92 -12.87
CA TYR A 637 -5.13 9.65 -13.47
C TYR A 637 -5.72 10.90 -14.12
N HIS A 638 -5.76 12.02 -13.40
CA HIS A 638 -6.32 13.26 -13.91
C HIS A 638 -5.41 13.94 -14.94
N LEU A 639 -4.08 13.88 -14.77
CA LEU A 639 -3.11 14.32 -15.78
C LEU A 639 -3.38 13.64 -17.13
N ILE A 640 -3.58 12.32 -17.11
CA ILE A 640 -3.93 11.53 -18.30
C ILE A 640 -5.31 11.92 -18.84
N LYS A 641 -6.34 11.96 -17.98
CA LYS A 641 -7.72 12.27 -18.42
C LYS A 641 -7.84 13.65 -19.05
N LEU A 642 -7.07 14.62 -18.58
CA LEU A 642 -7.04 15.98 -19.09
C LEU A 642 -6.27 16.12 -20.41
N ASN A 643 -5.39 15.16 -20.74
CA ASN A 643 -4.49 15.21 -21.90
C ASN A 643 -4.60 13.92 -22.73
N LYS A 644 -5.81 13.37 -22.85
CA LYS A 644 -6.05 12.10 -23.55
C LYS A 644 -5.51 12.10 -24.95
N ASP A 645 -5.58 13.22 -25.67
CA ASP A 645 -5.11 13.27 -27.06
C ASP A 645 -3.59 13.09 -27.18
N THR A 646 -2.85 13.57 -26.19
CA THR A 646 -1.38 13.48 -26.13
C THR A 646 -0.90 12.16 -25.52
N LEU A 647 -1.68 11.55 -24.61
CA LEU A 647 -1.25 10.40 -23.81
C LEU A 647 -2.07 9.11 -24.08
N LYS A 648 -2.60 8.92 -25.30
CA LYS A 648 -3.55 7.83 -25.61
C LYS A 648 -3.06 6.44 -25.20
N ASP A 649 -1.83 6.09 -25.55
CA ASP A 649 -1.31 4.71 -25.42
C ASP A 649 -1.03 4.32 -23.97
N ILE A 650 -0.46 5.25 -23.20
CA ILE A 650 -0.14 5.07 -21.77
C ILE A 650 -1.39 5.26 -20.91
N GLY A 651 -2.30 6.12 -21.38
CA GLY A 651 -3.40 6.65 -20.59
C GLY A 651 -4.57 5.71 -20.36
N ASN A 652 -4.89 4.85 -21.33
CA ASN A 652 -6.09 4.02 -21.25
C ASN A 652 -5.97 2.91 -20.19
N ASN A 653 -4.83 2.23 -20.13
CA ASN A 653 -4.58 1.16 -19.17
C ASN A 653 -4.49 1.69 -17.75
N PHE A 654 -3.74 2.79 -17.55
CA PHE A 654 -3.60 3.40 -16.23
C PHE A 654 -4.92 4.01 -15.74
N ALA A 655 -5.66 4.71 -16.60
CA ALA A 655 -6.95 5.29 -16.22
C ALA A 655 -7.95 4.21 -15.80
N TYR A 656 -7.96 3.07 -16.50
CA TYR A 656 -8.77 1.93 -16.14
C TYR A 656 -8.36 1.39 -14.76
N LYS A 657 -7.06 1.14 -14.52
CA LYS A 657 -6.54 0.66 -13.23
C LYS A 657 -7.04 1.51 -12.06
N MET A 658 -7.03 2.83 -12.22
CA MET A 658 -7.44 3.79 -11.18
C MET A 658 -8.94 3.76 -10.91
N GLU A 659 -9.77 3.69 -11.95
CA GLU A 659 -11.24 3.55 -11.82
C GLU A 659 -11.65 2.23 -11.14
N ASN A 660 -10.73 1.27 -10.97
CA ASN A 660 -10.94 0.00 -10.28
C ASN A 660 -10.18 -0.11 -8.94
N THR A 661 -9.37 0.90 -8.60
CA THR A 661 -8.69 1.00 -7.29
C THR A 661 -9.46 1.91 -6.33
N PHE A 662 -10.04 3.00 -6.86
CA PHE A 662 -10.77 4.00 -6.09
C PHE A 662 -12.22 4.13 -6.58
N TYR A 663 -13.12 4.57 -5.70
CA TYR A 663 -14.45 4.96 -6.16
C TYR A 663 -14.33 6.08 -7.20
N LYS A 664 -14.96 5.91 -8.36
CA LYS A 664 -15.00 6.95 -9.40
C LYS A 664 -15.52 8.29 -8.85
N LYS A 665 -16.47 8.23 -7.91
CA LYS A 665 -16.98 9.39 -7.18
C LYS A 665 -15.88 10.05 -6.33
N ASP A 666 -15.01 9.29 -5.67
CA ASP A 666 -13.91 9.85 -4.89
C ASP A 666 -12.85 10.50 -5.79
N LEU A 667 -12.51 9.87 -6.93
CA LEU A 667 -11.62 10.46 -7.94
C LEU A 667 -12.17 11.80 -8.45
N GLN A 668 -13.47 11.85 -8.73
CA GLN A 668 -14.16 13.06 -9.16
C GLN A 668 -14.22 14.11 -8.04
N ASN A 669 -14.59 13.73 -6.82
CA ASN A 669 -14.68 14.64 -5.68
C ASN A 669 -13.31 15.27 -5.36
N ILE A 670 -12.21 14.51 -5.42
CA ILE A 670 -10.85 15.05 -5.24
C ILE A 670 -10.54 16.10 -6.31
N PHE A 671 -10.92 15.84 -7.56
CA PHE A 671 -10.74 16.80 -8.65
C PHE A 671 -11.58 18.06 -8.46
N GLU A 672 -12.86 17.91 -8.13
CA GLU A 672 -13.77 19.03 -7.85
C GLU A 672 -13.28 19.86 -6.66
N LYS A 673 -12.82 19.20 -5.59
CA LYS A 673 -12.19 19.89 -4.45
C LYS A 673 -10.93 20.64 -4.84
N SER A 674 -10.10 20.08 -5.73
CA SER A 674 -8.93 20.81 -6.23
C SER A 674 -9.30 22.06 -7.02
N ILE A 675 -10.50 22.15 -7.61
CA ILE A 675 -10.99 23.36 -8.27
C ILE A 675 -11.56 24.33 -7.22
N GLU A 676 -12.44 23.85 -6.34
CA GLU A 676 -13.05 24.65 -5.25
C GLU A 676 -11.98 25.36 -4.40
N LEU A 677 -10.91 24.66 -4.05
CA LEU A 677 -9.87 25.23 -3.20
C LEU A 677 -8.98 26.25 -3.94
N MET A 678 -9.09 26.41 -5.26
CA MET A 678 -8.43 27.55 -5.93
C MET A 678 -9.05 28.90 -5.52
N ASP A 679 -10.26 28.90 -4.98
CA ASP A 679 -10.93 30.10 -4.43
C ASP A 679 -10.56 30.37 -2.97
N SER A 680 -9.64 29.59 -2.37
CA SER A 680 -9.15 29.88 -1.03
C SER A 680 -8.48 31.27 -0.97
N GLU A 681 -8.48 31.90 0.20
CA GLU A 681 -7.86 33.21 0.40
C GLU A 681 -6.39 33.23 -0.03
N SER A 682 -5.60 32.22 0.41
CA SER A 682 -4.18 32.09 0.08
C SER A 682 -3.97 31.92 -1.43
N PHE A 683 -4.74 31.04 -2.08
CA PHE A 683 -4.54 30.79 -3.50
C PHE A 683 -5.02 31.95 -4.37
N SER A 684 -6.12 32.60 -3.98
CA SER A 684 -6.59 33.82 -4.63
C SER A 684 -5.54 34.94 -4.54
N GLU A 685 -4.90 35.10 -3.39
CA GLU A 685 -3.83 36.08 -3.21
C GLU A 685 -2.59 35.74 -4.06
N PHE A 686 -2.16 34.48 -4.06
CA PHE A 686 -1.14 33.99 -4.98
C PHE A 686 -1.52 34.27 -6.45
N TYR A 687 -2.75 33.98 -6.84
CA TYR A 687 -3.23 34.14 -8.21
C TYR A 687 -3.27 35.61 -8.64
N LYS A 688 -3.57 36.56 -7.74
CA LYS A 688 -3.43 38.00 -8.03
C LYS A 688 -1.97 38.35 -8.36
N ASN A 689 -1.02 37.75 -7.66
CA ASN A 689 0.40 37.97 -7.87
C ASN A 689 0.94 37.29 -9.14
N ILE A 690 0.28 36.24 -9.65
CA ILE A 690 0.67 35.56 -10.90
C ILE A 690 0.38 36.42 -12.14
N ASN A 691 -0.71 37.20 -12.12
CA ASN A 691 -1.14 38.04 -13.25
C ASN A 691 -0.16 39.20 -13.57
N LEU A 692 0.81 39.45 -12.68
CA LEU A 692 1.89 40.40 -12.92
C LEU A 692 3.03 39.83 -13.79
N ILE A 693 2.98 38.53 -14.11
CA ILE A 693 3.92 37.84 -14.99
C ILE A 693 3.25 37.66 -16.35
N LYS A 694 3.16 38.75 -17.12
CA LYS A 694 2.86 38.68 -18.55
C LYS A 694 4.01 37.91 -19.23
N GLY A 695 3.76 36.66 -19.60
CA GLY A 695 4.72 35.81 -20.30
C GLY A 695 4.54 34.30 -20.10
N MET A 696 3.34 33.84 -19.71
CA MET A 696 2.94 32.43 -19.78
C MET A 696 1.78 32.29 -20.76
#